data_AF-A0A834HXK4-F1
#
_entry.id   AF-A0A834HXK4-F1
#
_cell.length_a   1.000
_cell.length_b   1.000
_cell.length_c   1.000
_cell.angle_alpha   90.00
_cell.angle_beta   90.00
_cell.angle_gamma   90.00
#
_symmetry.space_group_name_H-M   'P 1'
#
loop_
_entity.id
_entity.type
_entity.pdbx_description
1 polymer ?
#
loop_
_entity_poly.entity_id
_entity_poly.type
_entity_poly.pdbx_seq_one_letter_code
_entity_poly.pdbx_strand_id
1 'polypeptide(L)'
;MLDCLNLLAHLSLRDKKVGWGSLPRKHVRIYNKPSENNEQVESVQWTFENIDDITSESELIPLAEFLSKKQFDLVINLPMRNGGARRVSSFMTHGYRTRRLAIDYSIPLITDVKCTKLLVEAIRLIGKSAPLMKTHIDCMTSRHLIKLPGLIDVHVHVREPGATHKEDYASCTAAALAGGVTLILAMPNTNPAVVDEESFLTVKKLAKEGARCDYGLFVGASSDNASSISELANEAAGLKMYLNETFTTLKLNDLSVWNKHLTHWPRKAPLCVHAESQTTAAIILLASLANRPVHICHVARKEEILVIKTAKEKGLKITCEVCPHHLFLSTKDIPKLGANKSQVRPMLVSAEDQQALWDNIHVIDCFATDHAPHTIEEKLSSNPPPGFPGLETLLPLLLDAVNEGRLTMEDLINKLYRNPRRIFSLPDQYNTYVEVDMDEEWTIPEAMPYSKARWTPFAGRKVRGAVHRVVLRGEVAYVDRQVLLQPGYGQNVREWDKKLFAPLPSDSRPSSALDRPISPLPHQNEYDTDGHTNEIFSKLLATDNKVHFGLETHHDLRQSLSSPVPPLVVPTRVRTESFSNQQERPKSRTDVYIQSELAPHHHSHGLVGKHILSVDMFHKDHLNYIFNLAQTFRVYVSKDRSLDNVLRGKVMASMFYEVSTRTCCSFSAAMQRLGGRVVYMDSNTSSVKKGETLADSISTLASYSDVIVLRHPTPGSVITASQHCRKPLINAGDGIGEHPTQALLDIYTIREEIGTVNGLVITLVGDLKNGRTVHSLARLLTLYKVHLKYVSPDNLKMPSHIVRFVSEKGIHQQEFSSLEEVLPYTDVLYMTRIQRERFDTEEEYKEACGHYIVTPKLMTRAKRRMIVMHPLPRVFEISPEFDTDPRAAYFRQVEYGMYVRMALLAMVTGRC
;
A
#
# COMPACT_ATOMS: atom_id res chain seq x y z
N MET A 1 38.19 -9.40 -1.73
CA MET A 1 37.54 -8.09 -1.42
C MET A 1 37.92 -7.59 -0.02
N LEU A 2 37.74 -8.39 1.05
CA LEU A 2 38.16 -8.03 2.41
C LEU A 2 39.67 -7.70 2.51
N ASP A 3 40.54 -8.52 1.90
CA ASP A 3 42.00 -8.31 2.00
C ASP A 3 42.48 -7.07 1.23
N CYS A 4 41.86 -6.74 0.09
CA CYS A 4 42.15 -5.52 -0.67
C CYS A 4 41.65 -4.24 0.04
N LEU A 5 40.56 -4.32 0.80
CA LEU A 5 40.03 -3.22 1.61
C LEU A 5 40.81 -3.02 2.91
N ASN A 6 41.39 -4.08 3.46
CA ASN A 6 42.35 -3.99 4.57
C ASN A 6 43.62 -3.21 4.18
N LEU A 7 44.06 -3.28 2.90
CA LEU A 7 45.16 -2.47 2.38
C LEU A 7 44.84 -0.96 2.39
N LEU A 8 43.59 -0.59 2.09
CA LEU A 8 43.10 0.80 2.20
C LEU A 8 43.02 1.28 3.65
N ALA A 9 42.62 0.41 4.58
CA ALA A 9 42.61 0.71 6.01
C ALA A 9 44.03 0.90 6.57
N HIS A 10 45.00 0.08 6.13
CA HIS A 10 46.40 0.21 6.52
C HIS A 10 47.07 1.50 6.01
N LEU A 11 46.77 1.92 4.78
CA LEU A 11 47.26 3.19 4.24
C LEU A 11 46.63 4.42 4.92
N SER A 12 45.43 4.28 5.49
CA SER A 12 44.76 5.38 6.21
C SER A 12 45.19 5.53 7.67
N LEU A 13 45.86 4.53 8.26
CA LEU A 13 46.15 4.48 9.70
C LEU A 13 47.64 4.65 10.07
N ARG A 14 48.58 4.66 9.11
CA ARG A 14 50.02 4.83 9.40
C ARG A 14 50.59 6.25 9.25
N ASP A 15 49.90 7.20 8.62
CA ASP A 15 50.42 8.56 8.46
C ASP A 15 49.78 9.57 9.42
N LYS A 16 50.00 9.36 10.72
CA LYS A 16 50.03 10.45 11.69
C LYS A 16 51.46 10.97 11.74
N LYS A 17 51.75 12.08 11.02
CA LYS A 17 53.01 12.85 10.93
C LYS A 17 53.82 12.69 9.62
N VAL A 18 53.26 13.00 8.46
CA VAL A 18 54.03 13.63 7.36
C VAL A 18 53.10 14.60 6.62
N GLY A 19 53.59 15.80 6.32
CA GLY A 19 52.84 16.84 5.63
C GLY A 19 52.35 16.40 4.24
N TRP A 20 51.24 16.96 3.78
CA TRP A 20 50.64 16.72 2.46
C TRP A 20 51.47 17.38 1.35
N GLY A 21 52.71 16.92 1.16
CA GLY A 21 53.68 17.48 0.22
C GLY A 21 54.25 16.49 -0.80
N SER A 22 53.72 15.27 -0.92
CA SER A 22 54.22 14.28 -1.90
C SER A 22 53.30 13.07 -2.07
N LEU A 23 52.22 13.21 -2.85
CA LEU A 23 51.51 12.06 -3.45
C LEU A 23 51.23 12.38 -4.93
N PRO A 24 51.70 11.56 -5.89
CA PRO A 24 51.54 11.83 -7.32
C PRO A 24 50.08 11.70 -7.78
N ARG A 25 49.77 12.45 -8.84
CA ARG A 25 48.44 12.69 -9.41
C ARG A 25 47.85 11.43 -10.10
N LYS A 26 46.51 11.32 -10.09
CA LYS A 26 45.60 10.36 -10.76
C LYS A 26 45.55 8.95 -10.13
N HIS A 27 44.42 8.54 -9.52
CA HIS A 27 43.98 7.13 -9.51
C HIS A 27 42.46 6.98 -9.33
N VAL A 28 41.83 6.31 -10.30
CA VAL A 28 40.56 5.56 -10.19
C VAL A 28 40.94 4.17 -9.68
N ARG A 29 40.21 3.58 -8.72
CA ARG A 29 40.47 2.20 -8.23
C ARG A 29 39.21 1.33 -8.41
N ILE A 30 39.36 0.20 -9.12
CA ILE A 30 38.30 -0.77 -9.44
C ILE A 30 38.82 -2.17 -9.02
N TYR A 31 37.94 -3.05 -8.53
CA TYR A 31 38.33 -4.31 -7.86
C TYR A 31 37.71 -5.54 -8.55
N ASN A 32 38.49 -6.61 -8.67
CA ASN A 32 38.07 -7.93 -9.18
C ASN A 32 38.15 -9.00 -8.05
N LYS A 33 37.38 -10.09 -8.15
CA LYS A 33 37.42 -11.22 -7.18
C LYS A 33 38.49 -12.24 -7.59
N PRO A 34 39.28 -12.84 -6.67
CA PRO A 34 40.11 -14.00 -7.01
C PRO A 34 39.24 -15.26 -7.12
N SER A 35 39.44 -16.04 -8.18
CA SER A 35 39.04 -17.44 -8.25
C SER A 35 39.87 -18.28 -7.26
N GLU A 36 39.33 -19.42 -6.84
CA GLU A 36 39.72 -20.23 -5.67
C GLU A 36 41.16 -20.80 -5.61
N ASN A 37 42.11 -20.38 -6.47
CA ASN A 37 43.50 -20.80 -6.36
C ASN A 37 44.41 -19.62 -6.00
N ASN A 38 45.34 -19.93 -5.10
CA ASN A 38 46.13 -19.03 -4.26
C ASN A 38 47.16 -18.20 -5.05
N GLU A 39 46.74 -17.19 -5.81
CA GLU A 39 47.64 -16.31 -6.57
C GLU A 39 47.56 -14.82 -6.16
N GLN A 40 48.73 -14.18 -6.21
CA GLN A 40 49.00 -12.81 -5.77
C GLN A 40 48.13 -11.79 -6.50
N VAL A 41 47.60 -10.81 -5.76
CA VAL A 41 46.83 -9.68 -6.32
C VAL A 41 47.75 -8.81 -7.16
N GLU A 42 47.63 -8.91 -8.49
CA GLU A 42 48.31 -8.02 -9.42
C GLU A 42 47.53 -6.71 -9.62
N SER A 43 48.21 -5.57 -9.49
CA SER A 43 47.63 -4.26 -9.78
C SER A 43 47.75 -3.96 -11.27
N VAL A 44 46.64 -3.99 -12.01
CA VAL A 44 46.65 -3.58 -13.42
C VAL A 44 46.57 -2.04 -13.51
N GLN A 45 47.58 -1.42 -14.13
CA GLN A 45 47.59 0.00 -14.46
C GLN A 45 46.81 0.21 -15.77
N TRP A 46 45.78 1.06 -15.74
CA TRP A 46 44.94 1.36 -16.91
C TRP A 46 45.21 2.76 -17.43
N THR A 47 45.49 2.91 -18.72
CA THR A 47 45.52 4.18 -19.43
C THR A 47 44.15 4.43 -20.08
N PHE A 48 43.62 5.65 -19.90
CA PHE A 48 42.65 6.18 -20.84
C PHE A 48 43.47 6.68 -22.03
N GLU A 49 43.12 6.26 -23.24
CA GLU A 49 43.76 6.67 -24.50
C GLU A 49 44.20 8.15 -24.46
N ASN A 50 45.50 8.36 -24.37
CA ASN A 50 46.15 9.56 -24.87
C ASN A 50 47.00 9.07 -26.05
N ILE A 51 46.57 9.42 -27.25
CA ILE A 51 47.46 9.55 -28.40
C ILE A 51 48.45 10.64 -28.02
N ASP A 52 49.71 10.28 -27.79
CA ASP A 52 50.91 11.07 -28.07
C ASP A 52 52.13 10.18 -27.76
N ASP A 53 52.66 9.61 -28.84
CA ASP A 53 54.02 9.09 -29.09
C ASP A 53 54.76 8.21 -28.07
N ILE A 54 55.05 6.99 -28.56
CA ILE A 54 56.11 6.03 -28.17
C ILE A 54 55.81 5.17 -26.94
N THR A 55 55.19 4.00 -27.15
CA THR A 55 55.58 2.70 -26.53
C THR A 55 54.76 1.55 -27.12
N SER A 56 55.34 0.34 -27.11
CA SER A 56 55.00 -0.89 -27.85
C SER A 56 53.55 -1.38 -27.79
N GLU A 57 53.03 -1.78 -28.95
CA GLU A 57 51.79 -2.53 -29.15
C GLU A 57 51.91 -3.98 -28.60
N SER A 58 51.52 -4.20 -27.35
CA SER A 58 51.06 -5.52 -26.88
C SER A 58 50.21 -5.33 -25.62
N GLU A 59 48.96 -5.79 -25.66
CA GLU A 59 48.06 -6.03 -24.52
C GLU A 59 47.55 -4.82 -23.70
N LEU A 60 46.62 -4.04 -24.27
CA LEU A 60 45.76 -3.16 -23.46
C LEU A 60 44.28 -3.35 -23.85
N ILE A 61 43.47 -3.92 -22.94
CA ILE A 61 42.03 -4.17 -23.12
C ILE A 61 41.23 -2.95 -22.62
N PRO A 62 40.25 -2.39 -23.38
CA PRO A 62 39.50 -1.20 -22.97
C PRO A 62 38.60 -1.43 -21.74
N LEU A 63 38.59 -0.50 -20.77
CA LEU A 63 37.75 -0.54 -19.55
C LEU A 63 36.25 -0.77 -19.84
N ALA A 64 35.77 -0.31 -20.99
CA ALA A 64 34.39 -0.51 -21.42
C ALA A 64 34.05 -1.99 -21.65
N GLU A 65 35.02 -2.82 -22.06
CA GLU A 65 34.84 -4.24 -22.33
C GLU A 65 34.70 -5.06 -21.03
N PHE A 66 35.46 -4.70 -19.98
CA PHE A 66 35.31 -5.33 -18.67
C PHE A 66 33.97 -4.99 -18.00
N LEU A 67 33.52 -3.74 -18.13
CA LEU A 67 32.22 -3.31 -17.63
C LEU A 67 31.08 -3.97 -18.42
N SER A 68 31.21 -4.13 -19.75
CA SER A 68 30.19 -4.79 -20.57
C SER A 68 30.07 -6.29 -20.29
N LYS A 69 31.19 -6.95 -19.98
CA LYS A 69 31.24 -8.36 -19.54
C LYS A 69 30.87 -8.57 -18.07
N LYS A 70 30.48 -7.51 -17.34
CA LYS A 70 30.16 -7.53 -15.89
C LYS A 70 31.24 -8.18 -15.01
N GLN A 71 32.51 -7.96 -15.35
CA GLN A 71 33.63 -8.47 -14.55
C GLN A 71 33.90 -7.61 -13.31
N PHE A 72 33.11 -6.56 -13.07
CA PHE A 72 33.16 -5.74 -11.87
C PHE A 72 31.80 -5.70 -11.19
N ASP A 73 31.76 -6.05 -9.91
CA ASP A 73 30.53 -6.03 -9.10
C ASP A 73 30.26 -4.67 -8.45
N LEU A 74 31.29 -3.81 -8.32
CA LEU A 74 31.19 -2.49 -7.70
C LEU A 74 32.26 -1.52 -8.23
N VAL A 75 31.86 -0.31 -8.59
CA VAL A 75 32.74 0.79 -8.96
C VAL A 75 32.73 1.86 -7.87
N ILE A 76 33.90 2.33 -7.43
CA ILE A 76 34.03 3.44 -6.49
C ILE A 76 34.80 4.59 -7.16
N ASN A 77 34.12 5.70 -7.41
CA ASN A 77 34.65 6.84 -8.18
C ASN A 77 34.47 8.16 -7.40
N LEU A 78 35.49 8.52 -6.62
CA LEU A 78 35.44 9.62 -5.66
C LEU A 78 35.93 10.95 -6.25
N PRO A 79 35.31 12.09 -5.90
CA PRO A 79 35.76 13.42 -6.33
C PRO A 79 37.06 13.83 -5.61
N MET A 80 37.92 14.57 -6.31
CA MET A 80 39.17 15.11 -5.74
C MET A 80 38.90 16.25 -4.74
N ARG A 81 39.63 16.25 -3.61
CA ARG A 81 39.40 17.12 -2.45
C ARG A 81 39.66 18.62 -2.68
N ASN A 82 40.35 19.01 -3.77
CA ASN A 82 40.78 20.38 -4.07
C ASN A 82 40.32 20.93 -5.45
N GLY A 83 39.28 20.37 -6.07
CA GLY A 83 38.71 20.95 -7.28
C GLY A 83 37.66 22.02 -6.94
N GLY A 84 38.07 23.29 -6.93
CA GLY A 84 37.21 24.46 -6.68
C GLY A 84 35.95 24.50 -7.55
N ALA A 85 35.01 25.40 -7.17
CA ALA A 85 33.72 25.67 -7.81
C ALA A 85 33.65 25.24 -9.29
N ARG A 86 32.77 24.27 -9.59
CA ARG A 86 32.61 23.73 -10.95
C ARG A 86 32.22 24.86 -11.92
N ARG A 87 33.12 25.20 -12.85
CA ARG A 87 32.77 25.83 -14.12
C ARG A 87 31.90 24.85 -14.91
N VAL A 88 30.84 25.38 -15.52
CA VAL A 88 29.84 24.65 -16.32
C VAL A 88 30.41 24.10 -17.65
N SER A 89 31.70 24.30 -17.93
CA SER A 89 32.32 24.03 -19.24
C SER A 89 33.28 22.82 -19.31
N SER A 90 33.28 21.89 -18.35
CA SER A 90 34.11 20.65 -18.43
C SER A 90 33.26 19.38 -18.50
N PHE A 91 32.42 19.29 -19.54
CA PHE A 91 31.84 18.01 -19.95
C PHE A 91 32.98 17.09 -20.45
N MET A 92 33.03 15.84 -19.95
CA MET A 92 33.97 14.76 -20.35
C MET A 92 35.28 14.61 -19.55
N THR A 93 35.29 14.85 -18.22
CA THR A 93 36.36 14.30 -17.37
C THR A 93 36.34 12.75 -17.38
N HIS A 94 37.49 12.10 -17.21
CA HIS A 94 37.56 10.62 -17.20
C HIS A 94 36.72 10.01 -16.07
N GLY A 95 36.70 10.64 -14.90
CA GLY A 95 35.82 10.23 -13.79
C GLY A 95 34.33 10.35 -14.14
N TYR A 96 33.93 11.28 -15.02
CA TYR A 96 32.56 11.30 -15.56
C TYR A 96 32.32 10.14 -16.53
N ARG A 97 33.24 9.87 -17.46
CA ARG A 97 33.13 8.75 -18.42
C ARG A 97 33.01 7.39 -17.72
N THR A 98 33.84 7.11 -16.71
CA THR A 98 33.75 5.86 -15.94
C THR A 98 32.44 5.72 -15.17
N ARG A 99 31.96 6.81 -14.54
CA ARG A 99 30.65 6.78 -13.87
C ARG A 99 29.53 6.53 -14.86
N ARG A 100 29.60 7.16 -16.03
CA ARG A 100 28.61 6.98 -17.09
C ARG A 100 28.61 5.55 -17.62
N LEU A 101 29.78 4.98 -17.91
CA LEU A 101 29.91 3.59 -18.34
C LEU A 101 29.42 2.59 -17.27
N ALA A 102 29.71 2.82 -15.98
CA ALA A 102 29.20 1.99 -14.90
C ALA A 102 27.66 2.03 -14.82
N ILE A 103 27.06 3.22 -15.03
CA ILE A 103 25.60 3.37 -15.10
C ILE A 103 25.03 2.67 -16.34
N ASP A 104 25.63 2.90 -17.52
CA ASP A 104 25.16 2.33 -18.78
C ASP A 104 25.21 0.79 -18.77
N TYR A 105 26.18 0.19 -18.08
CA TYR A 105 26.28 -1.27 -17.90
C TYR A 105 25.64 -1.81 -16.60
N SER A 106 24.90 -0.98 -15.86
CA SER A 106 24.17 -1.37 -14.64
C SER A 106 25.05 -1.96 -13.53
N ILE A 107 26.26 -1.42 -13.36
CA ILE A 107 27.18 -1.83 -12.29
C ILE A 107 27.04 -0.86 -11.11
N PRO A 108 26.86 -1.35 -9.87
CA PRO A 108 26.76 -0.52 -8.68
C PRO A 108 27.91 0.50 -8.57
N LEU A 109 27.59 1.75 -8.24
CA LEU A 109 28.53 2.87 -8.25
C LEU A 109 28.46 3.70 -6.97
N ILE A 110 29.59 3.92 -6.31
CA ILE A 110 29.71 4.82 -5.15
C ILE A 110 30.56 6.01 -5.54
N THR A 111 30.04 7.22 -5.31
CA THR A 111 30.74 8.47 -5.65
C THR A 111 31.04 9.37 -4.46
N ASP A 112 30.49 9.08 -3.28
CA ASP A 112 30.68 9.88 -2.07
C ASP A 112 31.69 9.26 -1.12
N VAL A 113 32.62 10.08 -0.63
CA VAL A 113 33.72 9.65 0.24
C VAL A 113 33.22 9.16 1.60
N LYS A 114 32.15 9.75 2.15
CA LYS A 114 31.57 9.31 3.42
C LYS A 114 30.85 7.98 3.24
N CYS A 115 30.10 7.80 2.16
CA CYS A 115 29.46 6.52 1.82
C CYS A 115 30.49 5.40 1.63
N THR A 116 31.60 5.66 0.94
CA THR A 116 32.71 4.70 0.84
C THR A 116 33.28 4.36 2.22
N LYS A 117 33.52 5.36 3.08
CA LYS A 117 34.02 5.11 4.44
C LYS A 117 33.05 4.28 5.28
N LEU A 118 31.75 4.56 5.18
CA LEU A 118 30.71 3.80 5.86
C LEU A 118 30.66 2.35 5.35
N LEU A 119 30.76 2.14 4.03
CA LEU A 119 30.80 0.80 3.46
C LEU A 119 32.04 0.02 3.94
N VAL A 120 33.21 0.65 3.93
CA VAL A 120 34.45 0.01 4.41
C VAL A 120 34.35 -0.33 5.90
N GLU A 121 33.86 0.59 6.72
CA GLU A 121 33.70 0.33 8.16
C GLU A 121 32.63 -0.73 8.43
N ALA A 122 31.52 -0.73 7.68
CA ALA A 122 30.49 -1.77 7.79
C ALA A 122 31.04 -3.16 7.42
N ILE A 123 31.78 -3.28 6.32
CA ILE A 123 32.43 -4.54 5.93
C ILE A 123 33.44 -4.98 6.99
N ARG A 124 34.20 -4.04 7.56
CA ARG A 124 35.17 -4.33 8.64
C ARG A 124 34.50 -4.84 9.91
N LEU A 125 33.36 -4.25 10.29
CA LEU A 125 32.58 -4.64 11.46
C LEU A 125 31.91 -6.01 11.29
N ILE A 126 31.57 -6.38 10.05
CA ILE A 126 30.88 -7.62 9.72
C ILE A 126 31.86 -8.81 9.58
N GLY A 127 33.13 -8.55 9.25
CA GLY A 127 34.18 -9.57 9.19
C GLY A 127 34.04 -10.51 7.98
N LYS A 128 34.55 -11.75 8.07
CA LYS A 128 34.48 -12.77 6.99
C LYS A 128 33.07 -13.38 6.81
N SER A 129 32.14 -13.09 7.71
CA SER A 129 30.79 -13.66 7.70
C SER A 129 29.86 -12.70 6.96
N ALA A 130 29.27 -13.11 5.83
CA ALA A 130 28.29 -12.27 5.14
C ALA A 130 27.12 -11.91 6.08
N PRO A 131 26.65 -10.65 6.10
CA PRO A 131 25.54 -10.27 6.98
C PRO A 131 24.24 -10.91 6.50
N LEU A 132 23.38 -11.32 7.44
CA LEU A 132 22.00 -11.72 7.14
C LEU A 132 21.26 -10.50 6.56
N MET A 133 20.89 -10.61 5.28
CA MET A 133 20.17 -9.58 4.53
C MET A 133 18.82 -9.30 5.22
N LYS A 134 18.52 -8.01 5.50
CA LYS A 134 17.21 -7.61 6.01
C LYS A 134 16.20 -7.68 4.85
N THR A 135 15.49 -8.80 4.76
CA THR A 135 14.57 -9.16 3.66
C THR A 135 13.43 -8.18 3.39
N HIS A 136 13.14 -7.25 4.30
CA HIS A 136 11.96 -6.38 4.22
C HIS A 136 12.23 -5.02 3.58
N ILE A 137 13.49 -4.57 3.46
CA ILE A 137 13.86 -3.31 2.79
C ILE A 137 15.27 -3.45 2.20
N ASP A 138 15.38 -3.50 0.86
CA ASP A 138 16.67 -3.70 0.17
C ASP A 138 17.20 -2.46 -0.59
N CYS A 139 16.33 -1.59 -1.13
CA CYS A 139 16.72 -0.36 -1.85
C CYS A 139 15.53 0.61 -2.05
N MET A 140 15.81 1.85 -2.45
CA MET A 140 14.83 2.75 -3.09
C MET A 140 15.32 3.05 -4.50
N THR A 141 14.54 2.63 -5.49
CA THR A 141 14.89 2.67 -6.92
C THR A 141 14.09 3.73 -7.67
N SER A 142 14.60 4.18 -8.82
CA SER A 142 13.87 5.04 -9.78
C SER A 142 12.79 4.29 -10.57
N ARG A 143 12.65 2.98 -10.38
CA ARG A 143 11.67 2.12 -11.05
C ARG A 143 10.25 2.37 -10.52
N HIS A 144 9.28 2.41 -11.41
CA HIS A 144 7.87 2.55 -11.10
C HIS A 144 7.29 1.22 -10.57
N LEU A 145 7.51 0.96 -9.28
CA LEU A 145 6.94 -0.19 -8.58
C LEU A 145 5.48 0.06 -8.19
N ILE A 146 4.58 -0.84 -8.59
CA ILE A 146 3.18 -0.84 -8.20
C ILE A 146 2.90 -2.03 -7.30
N LYS A 147 2.14 -1.78 -6.22
CA LYS A 147 1.63 -2.81 -5.32
C LYS A 147 0.21 -3.20 -5.71
N LEU A 148 0.01 -4.46 -6.04
CA LEU A 148 -1.25 -5.12 -6.37
C LEU A 148 -1.69 -6.02 -5.20
N PRO A 149 -2.99 -6.34 -5.08
CA PRO A 149 -3.44 -7.41 -4.18
C PRO A 149 -2.90 -8.77 -4.63
N GLY A 150 -3.02 -9.78 -3.78
CA GLY A 150 -2.76 -11.17 -4.16
C GLY A 150 -3.70 -11.63 -5.28
N LEU A 151 -3.17 -11.80 -6.50
CA LEU A 151 -3.98 -12.14 -7.67
C LEU A 151 -4.44 -13.60 -7.64
N ILE A 152 -5.56 -13.86 -8.29
CA ILE A 152 -6.28 -15.13 -8.26
C ILE A 152 -6.43 -15.64 -9.69
N ASP A 153 -5.97 -16.87 -9.91
CA ASP A 153 -6.25 -17.61 -11.15
C ASP A 153 -7.28 -18.70 -10.90
N VAL A 154 -8.44 -18.56 -11.52
CA VAL A 154 -9.59 -19.45 -11.29
C VAL A 154 -9.61 -20.68 -12.20
N HIS A 155 -8.62 -20.85 -13.08
CA HIS A 155 -8.59 -21.96 -14.03
C HIS A 155 -7.17 -22.49 -14.26
N VAL A 156 -6.78 -23.49 -13.47
CA VAL A 156 -5.43 -24.08 -13.52
C VAL A 156 -5.49 -25.61 -13.54
N HIS A 157 -4.75 -26.24 -14.45
CA HIS A 157 -4.58 -27.69 -14.50
C HIS A 157 -3.25 -28.12 -13.85
N VAL A 158 -3.32 -28.60 -12.62
CA VAL A 158 -2.14 -28.97 -11.82
C VAL A 158 -1.54 -30.34 -12.21
N ARG A 159 -2.33 -31.20 -12.88
CA ARG A 159 -1.92 -32.54 -13.37
C ARG A 159 -1.60 -33.60 -12.30
N GLU A 160 -1.71 -33.25 -11.03
CA GLU A 160 -1.53 -34.15 -9.89
C GLU A 160 -2.88 -34.45 -9.23
N PRO A 161 -3.26 -35.73 -9.07
CA PRO A 161 -2.51 -36.96 -9.34
C PRO A 161 -2.45 -37.37 -10.82
N GLY A 162 -1.47 -38.24 -11.13
CA GLY A 162 -1.44 -39.05 -12.34
C GLY A 162 -0.46 -38.61 -13.43
N ALA A 163 -0.27 -37.31 -13.64
CA ALA A 163 0.59 -36.79 -14.71
C ALA A 163 1.62 -35.76 -14.19
N THR A 164 2.28 -36.10 -13.07
CA THR A 164 3.22 -35.24 -12.34
C THR A 164 4.49 -34.86 -13.12
N HIS A 165 4.78 -35.57 -14.21
CA HIS A 165 5.84 -35.21 -15.16
C HIS A 165 5.50 -33.96 -15.96
N LYS A 166 4.20 -33.68 -16.18
CA LYS A 166 3.74 -32.46 -16.87
C LYS A 166 3.74 -31.27 -15.93
N GLU A 167 3.26 -31.47 -14.70
CA GLU A 167 3.21 -30.49 -13.62
C GLU A 167 2.75 -31.19 -12.31
N ASP A 168 3.13 -30.67 -11.15
CA ASP A 168 2.58 -31.08 -9.85
C ASP A 168 2.20 -29.86 -9.01
N TYR A 169 1.61 -30.03 -7.82
CA TYR A 169 1.21 -28.89 -6.99
C TYR A 169 2.40 -27.98 -6.64
N ALA A 170 3.59 -28.55 -6.41
CA ALA A 170 4.77 -27.80 -6.01
C ALA A 170 5.33 -26.93 -7.14
N SER A 171 5.42 -27.45 -8.36
CA SER A 171 5.89 -26.70 -9.53
C SER A 171 4.82 -25.76 -10.08
N CYS A 172 3.55 -26.18 -10.11
CA CYS A 172 2.43 -25.36 -10.55
C CYS A 172 2.28 -24.10 -9.68
N THR A 173 2.30 -24.25 -8.36
CA THR A 173 2.16 -23.10 -7.45
C THR A 173 3.43 -22.25 -7.36
N ALA A 174 4.61 -22.80 -7.66
CA ALA A 174 5.81 -22.01 -7.89
C ALA A 174 5.67 -21.12 -9.14
N ALA A 175 5.16 -21.68 -10.24
CA ALA A 175 4.84 -20.95 -11.46
C ALA A 175 3.76 -19.88 -11.22
N ALA A 176 2.75 -20.17 -10.39
CA ALA A 176 1.74 -19.21 -9.97
C ALA A 176 2.37 -18.02 -9.23
N LEU A 177 3.18 -18.27 -8.20
CA LEU A 177 3.86 -17.21 -7.45
C LEU A 177 4.78 -16.36 -8.34
N ALA A 178 5.54 -16.99 -9.23
CA ALA A 178 6.39 -16.27 -10.19
C ALA A 178 5.58 -15.43 -11.20
N GLY A 179 4.35 -15.85 -11.52
CA GLY A 179 3.39 -15.09 -12.31
C GLY A 179 2.60 -14.03 -11.53
N GLY A 180 2.86 -13.85 -10.23
CA GLY A 180 2.13 -12.91 -9.36
C GLY A 180 0.77 -13.43 -8.88
N VAL A 181 0.50 -14.73 -9.00
CA VAL A 181 -0.74 -15.38 -8.54
C VAL A 181 -0.51 -16.00 -7.17
N THR A 182 -1.36 -15.64 -6.21
CA THR A 182 -1.27 -16.07 -4.80
C THR A 182 -2.36 -17.05 -4.40
N LEU A 183 -3.37 -17.24 -5.26
CA LEU A 183 -4.44 -18.22 -5.09
C LEU A 183 -4.79 -18.86 -6.43
N ILE A 184 -4.77 -20.19 -6.51
CA ILE A 184 -5.23 -20.93 -7.70
C ILE A 184 -6.50 -21.74 -7.44
N LEU A 185 -7.35 -21.91 -8.45
CA LEU A 185 -8.41 -22.93 -8.42
C LEU A 185 -8.06 -24.07 -9.39
N ALA A 186 -7.79 -25.25 -8.82
CA ALA A 186 -7.31 -26.42 -9.55
C ALA A 186 -8.48 -27.20 -10.19
N MET A 187 -8.38 -27.44 -11.50
CA MET A 187 -9.37 -28.17 -12.29
C MET A 187 -9.36 -29.69 -12.02
N PRO A 188 -10.52 -30.37 -12.14
CA PRO A 188 -10.69 -31.74 -11.62
C PRO A 188 -10.26 -32.85 -12.60
N ASN A 189 -9.76 -32.51 -13.77
CA ASN A 189 -9.40 -33.47 -14.82
C ASN A 189 -7.99 -34.05 -14.66
N THR A 190 -7.71 -34.52 -13.45
CA THR A 190 -6.52 -35.30 -13.09
C THR A 190 -6.72 -36.78 -13.46
N ASN A 191 -5.76 -37.63 -13.12
CA ASN A 191 -5.90 -39.08 -13.24
C ASN A 191 -5.57 -39.77 -11.90
N PRO A 192 -6.56 -40.27 -11.14
CA PRO A 192 -8.00 -40.26 -11.44
C PRO A 192 -8.59 -38.84 -11.47
N ALA A 193 -9.70 -38.67 -12.17
CA ALA A 193 -10.44 -37.42 -12.19
C ALA A 193 -11.18 -37.21 -10.86
N VAL A 194 -11.34 -35.94 -10.44
CA VAL A 194 -11.97 -35.58 -9.17
C VAL A 194 -13.49 -35.54 -9.34
N VAL A 195 -14.15 -36.70 -9.27
CA VAL A 195 -15.59 -36.87 -9.55
C VAL A 195 -16.39 -37.48 -8.39
N ASP A 196 -15.73 -37.76 -7.27
CA ASP A 196 -16.31 -38.37 -6.08
C ASP A 196 -15.53 -37.92 -4.83
N GLU A 197 -15.98 -38.34 -3.65
CA GLU A 197 -15.35 -37.98 -2.37
C GLU A 197 -13.94 -38.56 -2.23
N GLU A 198 -13.71 -39.79 -2.67
CA GLU A 198 -12.41 -40.46 -2.56
C GLU A 198 -11.33 -39.75 -3.37
N SER A 199 -11.62 -39.46 -4.63
CA SER A 199 -10.75 -38.68 -5.50
C SER A 199 -10.55 -37.26 -4.97
N PHE A 200 -11.60 -36.61 -4.44
CA PHE A 200 -11.50 -35.28 -3.82
C PHE A 200 -10.58 -35.26 -2.60
N LEU A 201 -10.70 -36.23 -1.69
CA LEU A 201 -9.83 -36.36 -0.51
C LEU A 201 -8.38 -36.65 -0.90
N THR A 202 -8.16 -37.44 -1.95
CA THR A 202 -6.82 -37.72 -2.49
C THR A 202 -6.15 -36.43 -2.97
N VAL A 203 -6.83 -35.65 -3.81
CA VAL A 203 -6.28 -34.38 -4.32
C VAL A 203 -6.13 -33.35 -3.19
N LYS A 204 -7.06 -33.32 -2.24
CA LYS A 204 -6.99 -32.45 -1.06
C LYS A 204 -5.74 -32.71 -0.24
N LYS A 205 -5.34 -33.97 -0.05
CA LYS A 205 -4.10 -34.36 0.61
C LYS A 205 -2.86 -33.92 -0.18
N LEU A 206 -2.81 -34.24 -1.47
CA LEU A 206 -1.68 -33.90 -2.34
C LEU A 206 -1.46 -32.39 -2.43
N ALA A 207 -2.54 -31.62 -2.59
CA ALA A 207 -2.49 -30.17 -2.61
C ALA A 207 -1.96 -29.59 -1.28
N LYS A 208 -2.37 -30.18 -0.15
CA LYS A 208 -1.91 -29.75 1.18
C LYS A 208 -0.42 -30.00 1.39
N GLU A 209 0.13 -31.05 0.80
CA GLU A 209 1.54 -31.41 0.90
C GLU A 209 2.40 -30.66 -0.13
N GLY A 210 1.86 -30.36 -1.31
CA GLY A 210 2.61 -29.81 -2.44
C GLY A 210 2.48 -28.29 -2.65
N ALA A 211 1.35 -27.68 -2.30
CA ALA A 211 1.08 -26.29 -2.71
C ALA A 211 1.95 -25.27 -1.96
N ARG A 212 2.51 -24.31 -2.70
CA ARG A 212 3.29 -23.17 -2.18
C ARG A 212 2.43 -21.91 -2.01
N CYS A 213 1.41 -21.72 -2.86
CA CYS A 213 0.40 -20.69 -2.72
C CYS A 213 -0.96 -21.28 -2.31
N ASP A 214 -1.88 -20.44 -1.84
CA ASP A 214 -3.19 -20.92 -1.38
C ASP A 214 -4.02 -21.43 -2.57
N TYR A 215 -5.00 -22.29 -2.31
CA TYR A 215 -5.72 -22.97 -3.38
C TYR A 215 -7.17 -23.29 -3.04
N GLY A 216 -7.97 -23.53 -4.08
CA GLY A 216 -9.26 -24.21 -4.01
C GLY A 216 -9.32 -25.33 -5.06
N LEU A 217 -10.16 -26.34 -4.84
CA LEU A 217 -10.23 -27.54 -5.68
C LEU A 217 -11.60 -27.65 -6.32
N PHE A 218 -11.66 -27.74 -7.65
CA PHE A 218 -12.92 -28.06 -8.34
C PHE A 218 -13.25 -29.55 -8.18
N VAL A 219 -14.53 -29.86 -8.33
CA VAL A 219 -15.04 -31.20 -8.61
C VAL A 219 -15.58 -31.25 -10.04
N GLY A 220 -15.48 -32.41 -10.68
CA GLY A 220 -15.90 -32.66 -12.05
C GLY A 220 -17.28 -33.30 -12.12
N ALA A 221 -18.09 -32.84 -13.07
CA ALA A 221 -19.33 -33.52 -13.42
C ALA A 221 -19.04 -34.75 -14.30
N SER A 222 -19.62 -35.90 -13.96
CA SER A 222 -19.65 -37.12 -14.78
C SER A 222 -21.08 -37.41 -15.26
N SER A 223 -21.25 -38.49 -16.02
CA SER A 223 -22.56 -38.94 -16.52
C SER A 223 -23.55 -39.35 -15.42
N ASP A 224 -23.05 -39.70 -14.23
CA ASP A 224 -23.77 -40.43 -13.19
C ASP A 224 -23.63 -39.87 -11.78
N ASN A 225 -22.74 -38.89 -11.54
CA ASN A 225 -22.48 -38.36 -10.19
C ASN A 225 -23.34 -37.14 -9.78
N ALA A 226 -24.37 -36.76 -10.56
CA ALA A 226 -25.11 -35.51 -10.33
C ALA A 226 -25.72 -35.37 -8.93
N SER A 227 -26.18 -36.47 -8.34
CA SER A 227 -26.74 -36.48 -6.98
C SER A 227 -25.63 -36.47 -5.92
N SER A 228 -24.66 -37.38 -6.00
CA SER A 228 -23.61 -37.55 -4.98
C SER A 228 -22.61 -36.39 -4.95
N ILE A 229 -22.24 -35.84 -6.10
CA ILE A 229 -21.24 -34.76 -6.16
C ILE A 229 -21.69 -33.50 -5.42
N SER A 230 -23.00 -33.27 -5.32
CA SER A 230 -23.59 -32.10 -4.67
C SER A 230 -23.22 -31.98 -3.18
N GLU A 231 -22.88 -33.10 -2.53
CA GLU A 231 -22.45 -33.15 -1.12
C GLU A 231 -21.11 -32.42 -0.91
N LEU A 232 -20.24 -32.40 -1.93
CA LEU A 232 -18.93 -31.74 -1.88
C LEU A 232 -18.99 -30.23 -2.14
N ALA A 233 -20.17 -29.66 -2.43
CA ALA A 233 -20.32 -28.27 -2.84
C ALA A 233 -19.81 -27.24 -1.82
N ASN A 234 -19.81 -27.57 -0.53
CA ASN A 234 -19.29 -26.71 0.53
C ASN A 234 -17.75 -26.74 0.64
N GLU A 235 -17.10 -27.81 0.17
CA GLU A 235 -15.65 -27.97 0.23
C GLU A 235 -14.95 -27.64 -1.09
N ALA A 236 -15.67 -27.79 -2.21
CA ALA A 236 -15.15 -27.50 -3.53
C ALA A 236 -15.11 -26.00 -3.84
N ALA A 237 -14.21 -25.59 -4.71
CA ALA A 237 -14.20 -24.27 -5.33
C ALA A 237 -15.47 -24.06 -6.20
N GLY A 238 -15.93 -25.11 -6.86
CA GLY A 238 -17.14 -25.17 -7.67
C GLY A 238 -17.24 -26.52 -8.41
N LEU A 239 -18.29 -26.67 -9.20
CA LEU A 239 -18.45 -27.79 -10.14
C LEU A 239 -17.97 -27.38 -11.53
N LYS A 240 -17.13 -28.20 -12.18
CA LYS A 240 -16.71 -28.03 -13.57
C LYS A 240 -17.41 -29.06 -14.47
N MET A 241 -18.10 -28.57 -15.49
CA MET A 241 -18.71 -29.39 -16.54
C MET A 241 -17.94 -29.22 -17.85
N TYR A 242 -17.66 -30.34 -18.54
CA TYR A 242 -17.02 -30.35 -19.85
C TYR A 242 -18.06 -30.67 -20.93
N LEU A 243 -18.49 -29.67 -21.70
CA LEU A 243 -19.62 -29.78 -22.63
C LEU A 243 -19.18 -29.95 -24.11
N ASN A 244 -17.90 -29.74 -24.40
CA ASN A 244 -17.29 -29.96 -25.71
C ASN A 244 -16.17 -31.00 -25.60
N GLU A 245 -15.49 -31.28 -26.72
CA GLU A 245 -14.33 -32.16 -26.72
C GLU A 245 -13.27 -31.69 -25.75
N THR A 246 -12.86 -32.60 -24.88
CA THR A 246 -11.83 -32.37 -23.87
C THR A 246 -10.88 -33.56 -23.89
N PHE A 247 -9.65 -33.36 -23.41
CA PHE A 247 -8.64 -34.41 -23.30
C PHE A 247 -8.97 -35.48 -22.23
N THR A 248 -10.20 -35.47 -21.71
CA THR A 248 -10.59 -36.13 -20.46
C THR A 248 -11.81 -37.02 -20.71
N THR A 249 -12.04 -37.99 -19.84
CA THR A 249 -13.23 -38.85 -19.88
C THR A 249 -14.51 -38.16 -19.40
N LEU A 250 -14.43 -36.87 -19.00
CA LEU A 250 -15.52 -36.12 -18.36
C LEU A 250 -16.47 -35.42 -19.34
N LYS A 251 -16.35 -35.67 -20.65
CA LYS A 251 -17.23 -35.06 -21.64
C LYS A 251 -18.68 -35.50 -21.42
N LEU A 252 -19.56 -34.53 -21.19
CA LEU A 252 -21.00 -34.77 -21.02
C LEU A 252 -21.71 -34.63 -22.37
N ASN A 253 -22.15 -35.75 -22.96
CA ASN A 253 -22.74 -35.75 -24.31
C ASN A 253 -24.27 -35.51 -24.34
N ASP A 254 -24.95 -35.54 -23.19
CA ASP A 254 -26.41 -35.50 -23.11
C ASP A 254 -26.91 -34.27 -22.33
N LEU A 255 -27.80 -33.50 -22.96
CA LEU A 255 -28.48 -32.36 -22.34
C LEU A 255 -29.29 -32.76 -21.09
N SER A 256 -29.80 -34.00 -21.04
CA SER A 256 -30.50 -34.52 -19.86
C SER A 256 -29.57 -34.57 -18.64
N VAL A 257 -28.31 -34.96 -18.86
CA VAL A 257 -27.27 -34.98 -17.82
C VAL A 257 -26.87 -33.57 -17.43
N TRP A 258 -26.78 -32.64 -18.38
CA TRP A 258 -26.50 -31.23 -18.06
C TRP A 258 -27.59 -30.66 -17.16
N ASN A 259 -28.85 -30.92 -17.49
CA ASN A 259 -29.99 -30.45 -16.71
C ASN A 259 -30.02 -31.09 -15.30
N LYS A 260 -29.64 -32.37 -15.16
CA LYS A 260 -29.48 -33.02 -13.85
C LYS A 260 -28.47 -32.27 -12.98
N HIS A 261 -27.28 -31.96 -13.51
CA HIS A 261 -26.25 -31.20 -12.79
C HIS A 261 -26.70 -29.78 -12.45
N LEU A 262 -27.32 -29.08 -13.40
CA LEU A 262 -27.89 -27.73 -13.17
C LEU A 262 -28.95 -27.73 -12.06
N THR A 263 -29.68 -28.83 -11.89
CA THR A 263 -30.75 -28.96 -10.88
C THR A 263 -30.22 -29.39 -9.51
N HIS A 264 -29.31 -30.38 -9.47
CA HIS A 264 -28.83 -30.97 -8.20
C HIS A 264 -27.70 -30.17 -7.56
N TRP A 265 -26.82 -29.53 -8.35
CA TRP A 265 -25.73 -28.74 -7.77
C TRP A 265 -26.27 -27.50 -7.05
N PRO A 266 -25.88 -27.23 -5.79
CA PRO A 266 -26.44 -26.13 -5.00
C PRO A 266 -26.35 -24.78 -5.71
N ARG A 267 -27.48 -24.06 -5.79
CA ARG A 267 -27.58 -22.79 -6.56
C ARG A 267 -26.62 -21.69 -6.11
N LYS A 268 -26.20 -21.72 -4.85
CA LYS A 268 -25.25 -20.74 -4.29
C LYS A 268 -23.79 -21.10 -4.59
N ALA A 269 -23.51 -22.36 -4.95
CA ALA A 269 -22.16 -22.83 -5.24
C ALA A 269 -21.82 -22.57 -6.72
N PRO A 270 -20.57 -22.15 -7.04
CA PRO A 270 -20.16 -21.87 -8.41
C PRO A 270 -20.29 -23.10 -9.31
N LEU A 271 -20.71 -22.87 -10.57
CA LEU A 271 -20.73 -23.87 -11.63
C LEU A 271 -20.09 -23.28 -12.88
N CYS A 272 -19.00 -23.91 -13.31
CA CYS A 272 -18.18 -23.52 -14.43
C CYS A 272 -18.35 -24.51 -15.58
N VAL A 273 -18.44 -24.00 -16.80
CA VAL A 273 -18.66 -24.84 -17.99
C VAL A 273 -17.58 -24.55 -19.03
N HIS A 274 -16.93 -25.60 -19.51
CA HIS A 274 -16.20 -25.54 -20.78
C HIS A 274 -17.24 -25.67 -21.89
N ALA A 275 -17.53 -24.55 -22.56
CA ALA A 275 -18.54 -24.45 -23.62
C ALA A 275 -17.97 -23.63 -24.78
N GLU A 276 -18.06 -24.18 -25.99
CA GLU A 276 -17.59 -23.54 -27.22
C GLU A 276 -18.73 -23.33 -28.22
N SER A 277 -18.70 -22.22 -28.97
CA SER A 277 -19.65 -21.89 -30.03
C SER A 277 -21.12 -22.04 -29.59
N GLN A 278 -21.92 -22.81 -30.33
CA GLN A 278 -23.34 -23.08 -30.04
C GLN A 278 -23.59 -23.72 -28.67
N THR A 279 -22.59 -24.41 -28.09
CA THR A 279 -22.72 -24.97 -26.74
C THR A 279 -22.85 -23.87 -25.69
N THR A 280 -22.20 -22.72 -25.89
CA THR A 280 -22.33 -21.53 -25.02
C THR A 280 -23.77 -21.01 -25.02
N ALA A 281 -24.42 -20.93 -26.17
CA ALA A 281 -25.83 -20.54 -26.26
C ALA A 281 -26.75 -21.58 -25.60
N ALA A 282 -26.50 -22.87 -25.83
CA ALA A 282 -27.29 -23.96 -25.26
C ALA A 282 -27.24 -23.96 -23.72
N ILE A 283 -26.05 -23.82 -23.12
CA ILE A 283 -25.92 -23.80 -21.67
C ILE A 283 -26.49 -22.52 -21.04
N ILE A 284 -26.39 -21.36 -21.72
CA ILE A 284 -27.04 -20.12 -21.27
C ILE A 284 -28.57 -20.27 -21.26
N LEU A 285 -29.15 -20.91 -22.27
CA LEU A 285 -30.58 -21.21 -22.31
C LEU A 285 -30.99 -22.12 -21.14
N LEU A 286 -30.28 -23.22 -20.93
CA LEU A 286 -30.58 -24.14 -19.82
C LEU A 286 -30.40 -23.46 -18.45
N ALA A 287 -29.35 -22.65 -18.28
CA ALA A 287 -29.12 -21.88 -17.05
C ALA A 287 -30.25 -20.88 -16.78
N SER A 288 -30.77 -20.24 -17.84
CA SER A 288 -31.92 -19.34 -17.78
C SER A 288 -33.19 -20.09 -17.35
N LEU A 289 -33.47 -21.25 -17.96
CA LEU A 289 -34.61 -22.10 -17.60
C LEU A 289 -34.52 -22.61 -16.15
N ALA A 290 -33.31 -22.94 -15.69
CA ALA A 290 -33.04 -23.35 -14.31
C ALA A 290 -32.94 -22.18 -13.32
N ASN A 291 -33.00 -20.92 -13.80
CA ASN A 291 -32.80 -19.69 -13.04
C ASN A 291 -31.58 -19.74 -12.10
N ARG A 292 -30.43 -20.15 -12.65
CA ARG A 292 -29.20 -20.29 -11.88
C ARG A 292 -27.99 -19.58 -12.52
N PRO A 293 -27.04 -19.10 -11.70
CA PRO A 293 -25.80 -18.58 -12.24
C PRO A 293 -24.94 -19.66 -12.87
N VAL A 294 -24.24 -19.30 -13.95
CA VAL A 294 -23.23 -20.12 -14.62
C VAL A 294 -22.05 -19.24 -15.03
N HIS A 295 -20.84 -19.80 -14.89
CA HIS A 295 -19.59 -19.18 -15.34
C HIS A 295 -19.08 -19.89 -16.61
N ILE A 296 -18.96 -19.16 -17.72
CA ILE A 296 -18.44 -19.69 -18.99
C ILE A 296 -16.91 -19.59 -19.00
N CYS A 297 -16.24 -20.73 -19.07
CA CYS A 297 -14.78 -20.79 -19.11
C CYS A 297 -14.22 -20.32 -20.46
N HIS A 298 -12.98 -19.77 -20.41
CA HIS A 298 -12.09 -19.49 -21.56
C HIS A 298 -12.82 -19.08 -22.86
N VAL A 299 -13.62 -18.02 -22.81
CA VAL A 299 -14.33 -17.48 -23.99
C VAL A 299 -13.29 -17.02 -25.01
N ALA A 300 -13.44 -17.47 -26.25
CA ALA A 300 -12.43 -17.30 -27.29
C ALA A 300 -12.96 -16.59 -28.55
N ARG A 301 -14.24 -16.73 -28.87
CA ARG A 301 -14.80 -16.28 -30.16
C ARG A 301 -15.69 -15.05 -30.03
N LYS A 302 -15.81 -14.30 -31.14
CA LYS A 302 -16.74 -13.17 -31.26
C LYS A 302 -18.19 -13.59 -30.98
N GLU A 303 -18.62 -14.72 -31.53
CA GLU A 303 -19.99 -15.23 -31.33
C GLU A 303 -20.30 -15.51 -29.85
N GLU A 304 -19.33 -16.04 -29.11
CA GLU A 304 -19.49 -16.41 -27.70
C GLU A 304 -19.61 -15.15 -26.84
N ILE A 305 -18.68 -14.18 -27.00
CA ILE A 305 -18.70 -12.95 -26.19
C ILE A 305 -19.92 -12.08 -26.48
N LEU A 306 -20.40 -12.06 -27.72
CA LEU A 306 -21.62 -11.32 -28.08
C LEU A 306 -22.88 -11.96 -27.50
N VAL A 307 -23.00 -13.29 -27.53
CA VAL A 307 -24.13 -13.99 -26.88
C VAL A 307 -24.10 -13.76 -25.37
N ILE A 308 -22.93 -13.81 -24.73
CA ILE A 308 -22.76 -13.52 -23.30
C ILE A 308 -23.15 -12.07 -22.99
N LYS A 309 -22.72 -11.11 -23.82
CA LYS A 309 -23.10 -9.70 -23.69
C LYS A 309 -24.62 -9.53 -23.71
N THR A 310 -25.29 -10.09 -24.71
CA THR A 310 -26.76 -10.04 -24.82
C THR A 310 -27.44 -10.74 -23.63
N ALA A 311 -26.90 -11.85 -23.14
CA ALA A 311 -27.42 -12.52 -21.96
C ALA A 311 -27.34 -11.62 -20.70
N LYS A 312 -26.20 -10.94 -20.49
CA LYS A 312 -26.02 -9.98 -19.39
C LYS A 312 -26.94 -8.77 -19.50
N GLU A 313 -27.08 -8.20 -20.70
CA GLU A 313 -27.99 -7.06 -20.96
C GLU A 313 -29.45 -7.42 -20.64
N LYS A 314 -29.85 -8.69 -20.83
CA LYS A 314 -31.15 -9.22 -20.44
C LYS A 314 -31.27 -9.58 -18.96
N GLY A 315 -30.23 -9.31 -18.15
CA GLY A 315 -30.22 -9.58 -16.71
C GLY A 315 -30.01 -11.05 -16.34
N LEU A 316 -29.58 -11.91 -17.27
CA LEU A 316 -29.23 -13.30 -16.95
C LEU A 316 -27.96 -13.33 -16.08
N LYS A 317 -27.92 -14.25 -15.13
CA LYS A 317 -26.82 -14.39 -14.15
C LYS A 317 -25.62 -15.13 -14.75
N ILE A 318 -25.11 -14.66 -15.87
CA ILE A 318 -23.98 -15.27 -16.58
C ILE A 318 -22.73 -14.47 -16.29
N THR A 319 -21.63 -15.17 -16.05
CA THR A 319 -20.27 -14.59 -16.00
C THR A 319 -19.35 -15.36 -16.91
N CYS A 320 -18.20 -14.79 -17.27
CA CYS A 320 -17.21 -15.45 -18.10
C CYS A 320 -15.78 -15.04 -17.78
N GLU A 321 -14.85 -15.89 -18.19
CA GLU A 321 -13.41 -15.62 -18.19
C GLU A 321 -12.83 -15.70 -19.60
N VAL A 322 -11.71 -15.03 -19.83
CA VAL A 322 -10.93 -15.11 -21.08
C VAL A 322 -9.47 -15.39 -20.76
N CYS A 323 -8.83 -16.23 -21.57
CA CYS A 323 -7.43 -16.59 -21.40
C CYS A 323 -6.48 -15.64 -22.13
N PRO A 324 -5.27 -15.39 -21.58
CA PRO A 324 -4.29 -14.53 -22.23
C PRO A 324 -3.96 -14.96 -23.67
N HIS A 325 -3.89 -16.26 -23.94
CA HIS A 325 -3.60 -16.74 -25.28
C HIS A 325 -4.67 -16.36 -26.32
N HIS A 326 -5.95 -16.21 -25.96
CA HIS A 326 -6.97 -15.70 -26.89
C HIS A 326 -6.94 -14.18 -27.06
N LEU A 327 -6.35 -13.44 -26.10
CA LEU A 327 -6.13 -11.99 -26.21
C LEU A 327 -4.86 -11.61 -26.97
N PHE A 328 -3.83 -12.46 -26.90
CA PHE A 328 -2.50 -12.13 -27.42
C PHE A 328 -2.04 -13.03 -28.57
N LEU A 329 -2.67 -14.18 -28.82
CA LEU A 329 -2.39 -15.06 -29.95
C LEU A 329 -3.64 -15.29 -30.80
N SER A 330 -3.43 -15.49 -32.10
CA SER A 330 -4.47 -15.74 -33.09
C SER A 330 -4.00 -16.80 -34.11
N THR A 331 -4.82 -17.10 -35.11
CA THR A 331 -4.43 -17.96 -36.24
C THR A 331 -3.18 -17.45 -36.98
N LYS A 332 -2.85 -16.15 -36.88
CA LYS A 332 -1.62 -15.57 -37.46
C LYS A 332 -0.34 -16.10 -36.83
N ASP A 333 -0.42 -16.60 -35.59
CA ASP A 333 0.74 -17.09 -34.84
C ASP A 333 1.01 -18.59 -35.08
N ILE A 334 0.06 -19.31 -35.69
CA ILE A 334 0.18 -20.75 -35.97
C ILE A 334 1.42 -21.09 -36.82
N PRO A 335 1.76 -20.35 -37.90
CA PRO A 335 2.97 -20.63 -38.67
C PRO A 335 4.26 -20.55 -37.84
N LYS A 336 4.31 -19.63 -36.87
CA LYS A 336 5.46 -19.47 -35.97
C LYS A 336 5.52 -20.58 -34.91
N LEU A 337 4.37 -20.96 -34.35
CA LEU A 337 4.29 -22.00 -33.32
C LEU A 337 4.46 -23.41 -33.89
N GLY A 338 4.02 -23.63 -35.13
CA GLY A 338 3.84 -24.94 -35.73
C GLY A 338 2.51 -25.58 -35.32
N ALA A 339 1.98 -26.46 -36.19
CA ALA A 339 0.66 -27.07 -36.04
C ALA A 339 0.48 -27.89 -34.75
N ASN A 340 1.57 -28.48 -34.23
CA ASN A 340 1.51 -29.33 -33.04
C ASN A 340 1.51 -28.48 -31.76
N LYS A 341 2.44 -27.52 -31.63
CA LYS A 341 2.48 -26.64 -30.46
C LYS A 341 1.26 -25.74 -30.37
N SER A 342 0.63 -25.37 -31.48
CA SER A 342 -0.57 -24.52 -31.49
C SER A 342 -1.85 -25.22 -31.03
N GLN A 343 -1.83 -26.53 -30.76
CA GLN A 343 -3.02 -27.23 -30.26
C GLN A 343 -3.45 -26.70 -28.89
N VAL A 344 -4.67 -26.15 -28.82
CA VAL A 344 -5.34 -25.68 -27.60
C VAL A 344 -6.85 -25.79 -27.79
N ARG A 345 -7.62 -25.85 -26.70
CA ARG A 345 -9.09 -25.83 -26.71
C ARG A 345 -9.58 -24.81 -25.67
N PRO A 346 -10.31 -23.76 -26.07
CA PRO A 346 -10.72 -23.45 -27.44
C PRO A 346 -9.54 -23.13 -28.36
N MET A 347 -9.65 -23.50 -29.64
CA MET A 347 -8.58 -23.29 -30.63
C MET A 347 -8.25 -21.80 -30.78
N LEU A 348 -7.02 -21.50 -31.20
CA LEU A 348 -6.65 -20.13 -31.57
C LEU A 348 -7.57 -19.63 -32.69
N VAL A 349 -8.15 -18.46 -32.47
CA VAL A 349 -9.20 -17.88 -33.30
C VAL A 349 -8.65 -16.86 -34.29
N SER A 350 -9.50 -16.39 -35.21
CA SER A 350 -9.11 -15.35 -36.16
C SER A 350 -8.70 -14.06 -35.44
N ALA A 351 -7.92 -13.20 -36.12
CA ALA A 351 -7.60 -11.88 -35.57
C ALA A 351 -8.86 -11.02 -35.34
N GLU A 352 -9.95 -11.25 -36.09
CA GLU A 352 -11.22 -10.58 -35.88
C GLU A 352 -11.88 -11.02 -34.56
N ASP A 353 -11.89 -12.33 -34.28
CA ASP A 353 -12.40 -12.85 -33.01
C ASP A 353 -11.61 -12.32 -31.82
N GLN A 354 -10.27 -12.34 -31.92
CA GLN A 354 -9.39 -11.75 -30.91
C GLN A 354 -9.71 -10.27 -30.69
N GLN A 355 -9.90 -9.49 -31.76
CA GLN A 355 -10.26 -8.08 -31.64
C GLN A 355 -11.63 -7.90 -30.98
N ALA A 356 -12.61 -8.75 -31.28
CA ALA A 356 -13.92 -8.70 -30.65
C ALA A 356 -13.86 -8.93 -29.13
N LEU A 357 -12.92 -9.75 -28.63
CA LEU A 357 -12.67 -9.90 -27.19
C LEU A 357 -12.14 -8.60 -26.58
N TRP A 358 -11.19 -7.93 -27.25
CA TRP A 358 -10.67 -6.64 -26.83
C TRP A 358 -11.74 -5.54 -26.83
N ASP A 359 -12.56 -5.46 -27.87
CA ASP A 359 -13.64 -4.47 -27.96
C ASP A 359 -14.71 -4.69 -26.86
N ASN A 360 -14.83 -5.91 -26.37
CA ASN A 360 -15.77 -6.30 -25.32
C ASN A 360 -15.09 -6.61 -23.98
N ILE A 361 -13.94 -5.98 -23.68
CA ILE A 361 -13.20 -6.18 -22.43
C ILE A 361 -14.04 -5.91 -21.17
N HIS A 362 -15.01 -5.00 -21.26
CA HIS A 362 -15.96 -4.67 -20.21
C HIS A 362 -16.98 -5.79 -19.92
N VAL A 363 -17.21 -6.69 -20.87
CA VAL A 363 -18.09 -7.87 -20.72
C VAL A 363 -17.38 -8.99 -19.97
N ILE A 364 -16.06 -9.10 -20.10
CA ILE A 364 -15.24 -10.17 -19.49
C ILE A 364 -15.18 -9.97 -17.97
N ASP A 365 -15.56 -10.96 -17.17
CA ASP A 365 -15.52 -10.82 -15.70
C ASP A 365 -14.14 -11.17 -15.13
N CYS A 366 -13.49 -12.20 -15.68
CA CYS A 366 -12.23 -12.73 -15.17
C CYS A 366 -11.18 -12.90 -16.27
N PHE A 367 -9.92 -12.76 -15.89
CA PHE A 367 -8.83 -13.40 -16.64
C PHE A 367 -8.45 -14.67 -15.90
N ALA A 368 -8.23 -15.75 -16.64
CA ALA A 368 -7.78 -17.02 -16.09
C ALA A 368 -6.85 -17.67 -17.10
N THR A 369 -5.75 -18.29 -16.67
CA THR A 369 -4.73 -18.72 -17.64
C THR A 369 -5.16 -19.92 -18.48
N ASP A 370 -6.08 -20.73 -17.95
CA ASP A 370 -6.27 -22.11 -18.40
C ASP A 370 -4.90 -22.79 -18.51
N HIS A 371 -4.08 -22.63 -17.46
CA HIS A 371 -2.73 -23.17 -17.45
C HIS A 371 -2.83 -24.69 -17.57
N ALA A 372 -2.51 -25.17 -18.76
CA ALA A 372 -2.68 -26.54 -19.21
C ALA A 372 -1.32 -27.10 -19.65
N PRO A 373 -0.42 -27.37 -18.69
CA PRO A 373 0.96 -27.76 -18.97
C PRO A 373 0.99 -29.16 -19.59
N HIS A 374 1.85 -29.28 -20.61
CA HIS A 374 2.21 -30.48 -21.33
C HIS A 374 3.68 -30.35 -21.70
N THR A 375 4.43 -31.46 -21.65
CA THR A 375 5.85 -31.39 -21.99
C THR A 375 6.02 -31.08 -23.48
N ILE A 376 7.18 -30.55 -23.84
CA ILE A 376 7.48 -30.21 -25.23
C ILE A 376 7.42 -31.46 -26.14
N GLU A 377 7.84 -32.62 -25.63
CA GLU A 377 7.81 -33.90 -26.35
C GLU A 377 6.37 -34.30 -26.68
N GLU A 378 5.45 -34.19 -25.73
CA GLU A 378 4.05 -34.49 -25.94
C GLU A 378 3.42 -33.53 -26.97
N LYS A 379 3.76 -32.24 -26.87
CA LYS A 379 3.30 -31.21 -27.81
C LYS A 379 3.89 -31.36 -29.21
N LEU A 380 4.95 -32.13 -29.40
CA LEU A 380 5.55 -32.43 -30.71
C LEU A 380 5.20 -33.84 -31.22
N SER A 381 4.49 -34.64 -30.42
CA SER A 381 4.08 -35.99 -30.79
C SER A 381 3.10 -36.02 -31.98
N SER A 382 2.80 -37.22 -32.48
CA SER A 382 1.82 -37.43 -33.56
C SER A 382 0.38 -37.08 -33.16
N ASN A 383 0.06 -37.11 -31.86
CA ASN A 383 -1.24 -36.72 -31.33
C ASN A 383 -1.05 -35.69 -30.19
N PRO A 384 -0.71 -34.43 -30.54
CA PRO A 384 -0.33 -33.43 -29.56
C PRO A 384 -1.52 -33.00 -28.69
N PRO A 385 -1.41 -33.08 -27.36
CA PRO A 385 -2.51 -32.73 -26.47
C PRO A 385 -2.78 -31.21 -26.51
N PRO A 386 -4.06 -30.79 -26.41
CA PRO A 386 -4.40 -29.37 -26.38
C PRO A 386 -4.05 -28.74 -25.03
N GLY A 387 -3.50 -27.53 -25.04
CA GLY A 387 -3.22 -26.74 -23.84
C GLY A 387 -1.89 -26.02 -23.88
N PHE A 388 -1.83 -24.89 -23.16
CA PHE A 388 -0.63 -24.05 -23.00
C PHE A 388 -0.30 -23.82 -21.52
N PRO A 389 0.97 -23.80 -21.13
CA PRO A 389 1.36 -23.23 -19.85
C PRO A 389 1.21 -21.70 -19.89
N GLY A 390 0.49 -21.11 -18.92
CA GLY A 390 0.22 -19.65 -18.89
C GLY A 390 0.49 -18.88 -17.59
N LEU A 391 0.66 -19.52 -16.43
CA LEU A 391 0.81 -18.85 -15.13
C LEU A 391 1.92 -17.80 -15.11
N GLU A 392 3.14 -18.17 -15.51
CA GLU A 392 4.31 -17.28 -15.43
C GLU A 392 4.27 -16.13 -16.46
N THR A 393 3.48 -16.25 -17.53
CA THR A 393 3.33 -15.20 -18.55
C THR A 393 2.07 -14.36 -18.38
N LEU A 394 1.17 -14.72 -17.46
CA LEU A 394 -0.11 -14.03 -17.22
C LEU A 394 0.09 -12.53 -16.99
N LEU A 395 0.75 -12.18 -15.89
CA LEU A 395 0.87 -10.80 -15.46
C LEU A 395 1.78 -9.97 -16.40
N PRO A 396 2.93 -10.47 -16.88
CA PRO A 396 3.75 -9.75 -17.85
C PRO A 396 2.98 -9.34 -19.11
N LEU A 397 2.16 -10.22 -19.69
CA LEU A 397 1.35 -9.91 -20.88
C LEU A 397 0.28 -8.84 -20.59
N LEU A 398 -0.38 -8.93 -19.44
CA LEU A 398 -1.44 -7.99 -19.08
C LEU A 398 -0.88 -6.62 -18.66
N LEU A 399 0.27 -6.57 -17.97
CA LEU A 399 0.97 -5.33 -17.65
C LEU A 399 1.47 -4.61 -18.90
N ASP A 400 1.93 -5.36 -19.90
CA ASP A 400 2.30 -4.83 -21.21
C ASP A 400 1.09 -4.15 -21.88
N ALA A 401 -0.07 -4.81 -21.89
CA ALA A 401 -1.31 -4.21 -22.37
C ALA A 401 -1.77 -2.98 -21.56
N VAL A 402 -1.47 -2.92 -20.25
CA VAL A 402 -1.69 -1.72 -19.44
C VAL A 402 -0.74 -0.59 -19.85
N ASN A 403 0.53 -0.92 -20.11
CA ASN A 403 1.54 0.01 -20.59
C ASN A 403 1.22 0.57 -21.99
N GLU A 404 0.57 -0.23 -22.85
CA GLU A 404 0.04 0.17 -24.16
C GLU A 404 -1.28 0.97 -24.08
N GLY A 405 -1.88 1.10 -22.88
CA GLY A 405 -3.17 1.76 -22.69
C GLY A 405 -4.40 0.97 -23.18
N ARG A 406 -4.23 -0.33 -23.47
CA ARG A 406 -5.32 -1.24 -23.88
C ARG A 406 -6.11 -1.78 -22.70
N LEU A 407 -5.49 -1.81 -21.52
CA LEU A 407 -6.12 -2.13 -20.24
C LEU A 407 -5.83 -1.02 -19.22
N THR A 408 -6.75 -0.82 -18.28
CA THR A 408 -6.41 -0.07 -17.07
C THR A 408 -5.90 -1.00 -15.97
N MET A 409 -5.12 -0.48 -15.04
CA MET A 409 -4.72 -1.26 -13.85
C MET A 409 -5.94 -1.72 -13.04
N GLU A 410 -7.00 -0.93 -13.03
CA GLU A 410 -8.24 -1.25 -12.33
C GLU A 410 -9.00 -2.41 -13.03
N ASP A 411 -8.98 -2.50 -14.36
CA ASP A 411 -9.50 -3.66 -15.10
C ASP A 411 -8.76 -4.93 -14.70
N LEU A 412 -7.42 -4.86 -14.61
CA LEU A 412 -6.58 -5.98 -14.20
C LEU A 412 -6.95 -6.44 -12.78
N ILE A 413 -7.03 -5.53 -11.81
CA ILE A 413 -7.40 -5.86 -10.43
C ILE A 413 -8.85 -6.40 -10.35
N ASN A 414 -9.77 -5.84 -11.12
CA ASN A 414 -11.14 -6.34 -11.14
C ASN A 414 -11.20 -7.77 -11.67
N LYS A 415 -10.50 -8.07 -12.77
CA LYS A 415 -10.58 -9.36 -13.46
C LYS A 415 -9.70 -10.46 -12.85
N LEU A 416 -8.64 -10.10 -12.13
CA LEU A 416 -7.73 -11.06 -11.45
C LEU A 416 -7.87 -11.08 -9.92
N TYR A 417 -8.74 -10.27 -9.32
CA TYR A 417 -8.93 -10.29 -7.87
C TYR A 417 -10.39 -10.07 -7.45
N ARG A 418 -11.00 -8.91 -7.72
CA ARG A 418 -12.35 -8.61 -7.15
C ARG A 418 -13.45 -9.51 -7.71
N ASN A 419 -13.49 -9.74 -9.02
CA ASN A 419 -14.48 -10.60 -9.65
C ASN A 419 -14.26 -12.08 -9.32
N PRO A 420 -13.03 -12.65 -9.41
CA PRO A 420 -12.76 -14.00 -8.91
C PRO A 420 -13.27 -14.22 -7.48
N ARG A 421 -12.97 -13.30 -6.56
CA ARG A 421 -13.45 -13.40 -5.16
C ARG A 421 -14.96 -13.39 -5.07
N ARG A 422 -15.63 -12.50 -5.78
CA ARG A 422 -17.09 -12.37 -5.75
C ARG A 422 -17.79 -13.58 -6.39
N ILE A 423 -17.31 -14.05 -7.54
CA ILE A 423 -17.93 -15.14 -8.30
C ILE A 423 -17.76 -16.47 -7.56
N PHE A 424 -16.57 -16.71 -7.01
CA PHE A 424 -16.23 -17.96 -6.34
C PHE A 424 -16.37 -17.89 -4.81
N SER A 425 -16.83 -16.77 -4.25
CA SER A 425 -16.93 -16.56 -2.79
C SER A 425 -15.61 -16.90 -2.07
N LEU A 426 -14.50 -16.32 -2.54
CA LEU A 426 -13.16 -16.60 -2.00
C LEU A 426 -12.79 -15.59 -0.90
N PRO A 427 -12.17 -16.05 0.20
CA PRO A 427 -11.79 -15.17 1.30
C PRO A 427 -10.64 -14.22 0.92
N ASP A 428 -10.39 -13.24 1.79
CA ASP A 428 -9.20 -12.41 1.70
C ASP A 428 -7.97 -13.16 2.21
N GLN A 429 -6.86 -13.05 1.49
CA GLN A 429 -5.56 -13.51 1.98
C GLN A 429 -4.93 -12.39 2.81
N TYR A 430 -4.91 -12.55 4.14
CA TYR A 430 -4.32 -11.57 5.08
C TYR A 430 -2.85 -11.28 4.72
N ASN A 431 -2.41 -10.02 4.81
CA ASN A 431 -1.02 -9.61 4.54
C ASN A 431 -0.42 -10.17 3.22
N THR A 432 -1.24 -10.30 2.18
CA THR A 432 -0.81 -10.79 0.87
C THR A 432 -0.84 -9.69 -0.17
N TYR A 433 0.23 -9.58 -0.96
CA TYR A 433 0.33 -8.59 -2.04
C TYR A 433 1.41 -8.97 -3.06
N VAL A 434 1.33 -8.35 -4.23
CA VAL A 434 2.30 -8.51 -5.32
C VAL A 434 2.87 -7.15 -5.65
N GLU A 435 4.18 -7.04 -5.79
CA GLU A 435 4.86 -5.85 -6.30
C GLU A 435 5.35 -6.14 -7.70
N VAL A 436 5.01 -5.22 -8.62
CA VAL A 436 5.37 -5.31 -10.03
C VAL A 436 6.20 -4.10 -10.43
N ASP A 437 7.21 -4.32 -11.25
CA ASP A 437 7.98 -3.27 -11.91
C ASP A 437 7.35 -2.96 -13.26
N MET A 438 6.80 -1.76 -13.42
CA MET A 438 6.13 -1.34 -14.66
C MET A 438 7.09 -0.94 -15.78
N ASP A 439 8.37 -0.72 -15.45
CA ASP A 439 9.37 -0.19 -16.38
C ASP A 439 10.30 -1.30 -16.92
N GLU A 440 10.29 -2.49 -16.33
CA GLU A 440 11.14 -3.60 -16.77
C GLU A 440 10.69 -4.14 -18.13
N GLU A 441 11.50 -3.87 -19.16
CA GLU A 441 11.36 -4.45 -20.50
C GLU A 441 12.19 -5.73 -20.63
N TRP A 442 11.56 -6.80 -21.10
CA TRP A 442 12.23 -8.08 -21.31
C TRP A 442 11.53 -8.90 -22.40
N THR A 443 12.21 -9.94 -22.87
CA THR A 443 11.67 -10.87 -23.87
C THR A 443 11.33 -12.19 -23.20
N ILE A 444 10.11 -12.68 -23.42
CA ILE A 444 9.68 -13.98 -22.92
C ILE A 444 10.59 -15.07 -23.52
N PRO A 445 11.31 -15.86 -22.69
CA PRO A 445 12.22 -16.90 -23.15
C PRO A 445 11.48 -18.09 -23.76
N GLU A 446 12.21 -19.04 -24.34
CA GLU A 446 11.65 -20.28 -24.89
C GLU A 446 10.90 -21.12 -23.84
N ALA A 447 11.34 -21.07 -22.58
CA ALA A 447 10.74 -21.76 -21.46
C ALA A 447 10.81 -20.90 -20.19
N MET A 448 9.71 -20.86 -19.44
CA MET A 448 9.68 -20.19 -18.15
C MET A 448 10.32 -21.06 -17.04
N PRO A 449 10.84 -20.46 -15.95
CA PRO A 449 11.67 -21.18 -14.99
C PRO A 449 10.99 -22.33 -14.23
N TYR A 450 9.71 -22.18 -13.85
CA TYR A 450 9.08 -23.05 -12.86
C TYR A 450 8.18 -24.14 -13.44
N SER A 451 7.38 -23.84 -14.47
CA SER A 451 6.51 -24.84 -15.07
C SER A 451 7.30 -26.00 -15.67
N LYS A 452 6.93 -27.23 -15.32
CA LYS A 452 7.54 -28.46 -15.88
C LYS A 452 7.21 -28.68 -17.35
N ALA A 453 6.30 -27.90 -17.93
CA ALA A 453 6.06 -27.91 -19.37
C ALA A 453 7.35 -27.64 -20.16
N ARG A 454 8.25 -26.78 -19.64
CA ARG A 454 9.53 -26.42 -20.28
C ARG A 454 9.39 -25.81 -21.69
N TRP A 455 8.28 -25.13 -21.96
CA TRP A 455 8.10 -24.29 -23.14
C TRP A 455 7.01 -23.23 -22.89
N THR A 456 6.86 -22.23 -23.77
CA THR A 456 5.74 -21.29 -23.76
C THR A 456 5.34 -20.87 -25.18
N PRO A 457 4.04 -20.69 -25.48
CA PRO A 457 3.62 -20.19 -26.80
C PRO A 457 3.95 -18.71 -27.02
N PHE A 458 4.40 -17.99 -25.98
CA PHE A 458 4.71 -16.57 -26.06
C PHE A 458 6.21 -16.29 -26.29
N ALA A 459 7.01 -17.32 -26.56
CA ALA A 459 8.44 -17.20 -26.77
C ALA A 459 8.81 -16.14 -27.83
N GLY A 460 9.78 -15.29 -27.48
CA GLY A 460 10.27 -14.20 -28.30
C GLY A 460 9.39 -12.94 -28.31
N ARG A 461 8.27 -12.90 -27.57
CA ARG A 461 7.49 -11.67 -27.39
C ARG A 461 8.20 -10.74 -26.41
N LYS A 462 8.37 -9.48 -26.81
CA LYS A 462 8.80 -8.41 -25.91
C LYS A 462 7.61 -7.96 -25.06
N VAL A 463 7.84 -7.73 -23.77
CA VAL A 463 6.84 -7.25 -22.83
C VAL A 463 7.46 -6.19 -21.91
N ARG A 464 6.66 -5.23 -21.48
CA ARG A 464 7.01 -4.26 -20.44
C ARG A 464 6.16 -4.47 -19.19
N GLY A 465 6.82 -4.82 -18.10
CA GLY A 465 6.18 -5.22 -16.85
C GLY A 465 6.72 -6.55 -16.33
N ALA A 466 7.14 -6.60 -15.07
CA ALA A 466 7.63 -7.82 -14.45
C ALA A 466 7.15 -7.95 -12.99
N VAL A 467 6.95 -9.19 -12.54
CA VAL A 467 6.75 -9.47 -11.11
C VAL A 467 8.09 -9.25 -10.41
N HIS A 468 8.11 -8.35 -9.44
CA HIS A 468 9.31 -8.05 -8.67
C HIS A 468 9.32 -8.83 -7.35
N ARG A 469 8.20 -8.80 -6.62
CA ARG A 469 8.07 -9.47 -5.32
C ARG A 469 6.65 -9.98 -5.10
N VAL A 470 6.51 -11.12 -4.44
CA VAL A 470 5.22 -11.61 -3.92
C VAL A 470 5.36 -11.86 -2.43
N VAL A 471 4.40 -11.38 -1.66
CA VAL A 471 4.25 -11.68 -0.23
C VAL A 471 2.93 -12.41 -0.04
N LEU A 472 2.97 -13.56 0.62
CA LEU A 472 1.82 -14.42 0.89
C LEU A 472 1.69 -14.66 2.40
N ARG A 473 0.61 -14.17 3.00
CA ARG A 473 0.32 -14.32 4.43
C ARG A 473 1.44 -13.79 5.33
N GLY A 474 2.07 -12.68 4.92
CA GLY A 474 3.18 -12.05 5.63
C GLY A 474 4.58 -12.56 5.27
N GLU A 475 4.69 -13.69 4.58
CA GLU A 475 5.97 -14.27 4.19
C GLU A 475 6.35 -13.92 2.75
N VAL A 476 7.64 -13.65 2.50
CA VAL A 476 8.13 -13.38 1.14
C VAL A 476 8.10 -14.67 0.34
N ALA A 477 7.23 -14.72 -0.66
CA ALA A 477 6.96 -15.89 -1.46
C ALA A 477 7.83 -15.99 -2.72
N TYR A 478 8.10 -14.85 -3.34
CA TYR A 478 8.90 -14.73 -4.54
C TYR A 478 9.63 -13.39 -4.52
N VAL A 479 10.93 -13.39 -4.86
CA VAL A 479 11.75 -12.19 -5.03
C VAL A 479 12.97 -12.56 -5.87
N ASP A 480 13.54 -11.61 -6.62
CA ASP A 480 14.74 -11.84 -7.44
C ASP A 480 14.66 -13.07 -8.35
N ARG A 481 13.47 -13.30 -8.92
CA ARG A 481 13.15 -14.44 -9.78
C ARG A 481 13.20 -15.81 -9.08
N GLN A 482 13.27 -15.85 -7.76
CA GLN A 482 13.32 -17.05 -6.94
C GLN A 482 12.05 -17.22 -6.08
N VAL A 483 11.46 -18.42 -6.10
CA VAL A 483 10.39 -18.81 -5.16
C VAL A 483 11.03 -19.29 -3.86
N LEU A 484 10.62 -18.70 -2.74
CA LEU A 484 11.22 -18.96 -1.41
C LEU A 484 10.37 -19.89 -0.53
N LEU A 485 9.05 -19.95 -0.74
CA LEU A 485 8.16 -20.80 0.04
C LEU A 485 8.31 -22.26 -0.33
N GLN A 486 8.35 -23.12 0.67
CA GLN A 486 8.43 -24.57 0.50
C GLN A 486 7.08 -25.18 0.09
N PRO A 487 7.08 -26.37 -0.56
CA PRO A 487 5.85 -27.14 -0.77
C PRO A 487 5.12 -27.39 0.56
N GLY A 488 3.79 -27.29 0.54
CA GLY A 488 2.93 -27.47 1.69
C GLY A 488 2.68 -26.20 2.53
N TYR A 489 3.25 -25.05 2.13
CA TYR A 489 2.94 -23.78 2.76
C TYR A 489 1.51 -23.30 2.44
N GLY A 490 1.06 -23.52 1.21
CA GLY A 490 -0.24 -23.12 0.69
C GLY A 490 -1.40 -23.79 1.42
N GLN A 491 -2.50 -23.07 1.60
CA GLN A 491 -3.67 -23.56 2.33
C GLN A 491 -4.90 -23.65 1.44
N ASN A 492 -5.75 -24.65 1.70
CA ASN A 492 -7.08 -24.72 1.11
C ASN A 492 -7.98 -23.63 1.71
N VAL A 493 -8.35 -22.65 0.90
CA VAL A 493 -9.12 -21.49 1.36
C VAL A 493 -10.56 -21.83 1.76
N ARG A 494 -11.09 -22.98 1.31
CA ARG A 494 -12.43 -23.48 1.70
C ARG A 494 -12.46 -24.02 3.14
N GLU A 495 -11.31 -24.17 3.79
CA GLU A 495 -11.22 -24.66 5.17
C GLU A 495 -11.08 -23.54 6.21
N TRP A 496 -10.90 -22.29 5.80
CA TRP A 496 -10.59 -21.19 6.71
C TRP A 496 -11.73 -20.86 7.69
N ASP A 497 -12.99 -21.04 7.27
CA ASP A 497 -14.16 -20.82 8.15
C ASP A 497 -14.41 -21.96 9.15
N LYS A 498 -13.88 -23.17 8.92
CA LYS A 498 -14.06 -24.33 9.83
C LYS A 498 -13.13 -24.29 11.05
N LYS A 499 -12.07 -23.47 11.04
CA LYS A 499 -11.08 -23.38 12.14
C LYS A 499 -11.46 -22.41 13.27
N LEU A 500 -12.50 -21.60 13.11
CA LEU A 500 -12.96 -20.66 14.15
C LEU A 500 -13.88 -21.30 15.20
N PHE A 501 -14.27 -22.58 15.04
CA PHE A 501 -15.16 -23.31 15.96
C PHE A 501 -14.72 -24.76 16.23
N ALA A 502 -13.43 -25.01 16.47
CA ALA A 502 -13.00 -26.25 17.09
C ALA A 502 -12.90 -26.05 18.61
N PRO A 503 -13.65 -26.81 19.45
CA PRO A 503 -13.42 -26.80 20.89
C PRO A 503 -12.02 -27.38 21.17
N LEU A 504 -11.26 -26.72 22.04
CA LEU A 504 -10.02 -27.30 22.59
C LEU A 504 -10.35 -28.65 23.26
N PRO A 505 -9.61 -29.74 22.99
CA PRO A 505 -9.81 -30.99 23.69
C PRO A 505 -9.41 -30.83 25.17
N SER A 506 -10.35 -31.16 26.06
CA SER A 506 -10.14 -31.28 27.50
C SER A 506 -9.37 -32.56 27.85
N ASP A 507 -8.28 -32.37 28.60
CA ASP A 507 -7.58 -33.28 29.52
C ASP A 507 -7.27 -34.73 29.13
N SER A 508 -5.96 -35.06 29.16
CA SER A 508 -5.46 -36.19 29.95
C SER A 508 -3.98 -35.99 30.32
N ARG A 509 -3.72 -35.79 31.62
CA ARG A 509 -2.40 -35.99 32.23
C ARG A 509 -2.15 -37.49 32.42
N PRO A 510 -0.88 -37.91 32.43
CA PRO A 510 -0.42 -38.89 33.42
C PRO A 510 0.53 -38.26 34.45
N SER A 511 0.20 -38.53 35.71
CA SER A 511 1.03 -38.70 36.92
C SER A 511 2.42 -39.31 36.67
N SER A 512 3.45 -39.24 37.51
CA SER A 512 3.71 -38.66 38.85
C SER A 512 5.16 -39.01 39.25
N ALA A 513 5.82 -38.14 40.01
CA ALA A 513 6.73 -38.46 41.11
C ALA A 513 6.81 -37.16 41.96
N LEU A 514 6.02 -36.97 43.03
CA LEU A 514 6.22 -37.44 44.42
C LEU A 514 7.71 -37.34 44.82
N ASP A 515 8.17 -36.61 45.85
CA ASP A 515 7.62 -36.29 47.18
C ASP A 515 8.68 -35.35 47.85
N ARG A 516 8.42 -34.26 48.59
CA ARG A 516 8.04 -34.14 50.03
C ARG A 516 8.43 -32.72 50.58
N PRO A 517 8.11 -32.30 51.84
CA PRO A 517 7.52 -30.97 52.14
C PRO A 517 8.27 -30.04 53.13
N ILE A 518 8.00 -28.72 52.98
CA ILE A 518 7.74 -27.63 53.97
C ILE A 518 8.77 -27.22 55.08
N SER A 519 9.17 -25.93 54.99
CA SER A 519 9.55 -24.90 56.01
C SER A 519 11.00 -24.78 56.56
N PRO A 520 11.46 -23.58 57.07
CA PRO A 520 10.86 -22.23 57.10
C PRO A 520 11.76 -21.09 56.53
N LEU A 521 11.18 -19.89 56.35
CA LEU A 521 11.86 -18.63 55.96
C LEU A 521 12.95 -18.20 56.96
N PRO A 522 13.94 -17.38 56.51
CA PRO A 522 13.86 -15.96 56.91
C PRO A 522 14.25 -14.96 55.80
N HIS A 523 13.74 -13.74 55.97
CA HIS A 523 14.09 -12.53 55.22
C HIS A 523 15.60 -12.31 55.06
N GLN A 524 16.01 -11.86 53.85
CA GLN A 524 16.96 -10.74 53.70
C GLN A 524 16.90 -10.18 52.27
N ASN A 525 16.83 -8.84 52.19
CA ASN A 525 17.04 -8.05 50.99
C ASN A 525 18.44 -8.30 50.43
N GLU A 526 18.58 -8.38 49.12
CA GLU A 526 19.65 -7.67 48.40
C GLU A 526 19.35 -7.67 46.89
N TYR A 527 19.12 -6.45 46.39
CA TYR A 527 19.35 -6.09 45.01
C TYR A 527 20.85 -6.15 44.77
N ASP A 528 21.29 -6.71 43.64
CA ASP A 528 22.54 -6.22 43.06
C ASP A 528 22.51 -6.16 41.53
N THR A 529 23.07 -5.04 41.10
CA THR A 529 23.23 -4.49 39.76
C THR A 529 24.50 -5.00 39.10
N ASP A 530 24.54 -5.04 37.77
CA ASP A 530 25.74 -4.69 36.99
C ASP A 530 25.39 -4.50 35.50
N GLY A 531 25.85 -3.48 34.77
CA GLY A 531 26.83 -2.48 35.16
C GLY A 531 27.98 -2.25 34.19
N HIS A 532 28.02 -2.79 32.95
CA HIS A 532 29.16 -2.48 32.06
C HIS A 532 28.82 -2.46 30.56
N THR A 533 28.67 -1.26 29.98
CA THR A 533 29.06 -0.99 28.57
C THR A 533 29.22 0.49 28.17
N ASN A 534 29.02 1.46 29.08
CA ASN A 534 29.04 2.90 28.71
C ASN A 534 30.28 3.71 29.17
N GLU A 535 31.33 3.09 29.71
CA GLU A 535 32.52 3.85 30.18
C GLU A 535 33.69 3.98 29.19
N ILE A 536 33.66 3.28 28.05
CA ILE A 536 34.77 3.35 27.07
C ILE A 536 34.62 4.56 26.12
N PHE A 537 33.40 5.05 25.90
CA PHE A 537 33.14 6.17 24.98
C PHE A 537 33.44 7.54 25.60
N SER A 538 33.35 7.65 26.93
CA SER A 538 33.50 8.91 27.67
C SER A 538 34.96 9.28 27.95
N LYS A 539 35.89 8.31 27.94
CA LYS A 539 37.32 8.53 28.19
C LYS A 539 38.13 8.96 26.95
N LEU A 540 37.54 8.95 25.75
CA LEU A 540 38.20 9.35 24.50
C LEU A 540 38.00 10.84 24.14
N LEU A 541 37.19 11.57 24.91
CA LEU A 541 36.86 12.98 24.66
C LEU A 541 37.56 13.97 25.62
N ALA A 542 38.38 13.49 26.55
CA ALA A 542 39.06 14.33 27.53
C ALA A 542 40.58 14.14 27.48
N THR A 543 41.24 14.79 26.53
CA THR A 543 42.63 15.25 26.69
C THR A 543 42.89 16.47 25.80
N ASP A 544 43.32 17.54 26.45
CA ASP A 544 43.61 18.87 25.94
C ASP A 544 44.65 18.94 24.81
N ASN A 545 44.46 19.88 23.87
CA ASN A 545 45.48 20.91 23.61
C ASN A 545 44.94 22.10 22.79
N LYS A 546 45.35 23.28 23.25
CA LYS A 546 45.08 24.66 22.79
C LYS A 546 45.54 24.92 21.34
N VAL A 547 44.96 25.91 20.65
CA VAL A 547 45.59 27.15 20.12
C VAL A 547 44.58 27.98 19.26
N HIS A 548 44.81 29.30 19.25
CA HIS A 548 44.00 30.48 18.96
C HIS A 548 43.47 30.79 17.52
N PHE A 549 42.37 31.55 17.54
CA PHE A 549 41.86 32.68 16.71
C PHE A 549 42.50 33.12 15.37
N GLY A 550 41.63 33.53 14.44
CA GLY A 550 41.91 34.51 13.36
C GLY A 550 40.68 34.82 12.49
N LEU A 551 40.24 36.09 12.49
CA LEU A 551 39.18 36.71 11.66
C LEU A 551 39.62 36.99 10.21
N GLU A 552 38.64 37.24 9.32
CA GLU A 552 38.56 38.28 8.23
C GLU A 552 37.64 37.74 7.08
N THR A 553 36.44 38.25 6.76
CA THR A 553 35.91 39.54 6.23
C THR A 553 36.02 39.78 4.70
N HIS A 554 34.84 40.06 4.09
CA HIS A 554 34.55 40.78 2.81
C HIS A 554 34.91 40.08 1.47
N HIS A 555 34.21 40.25 0.32
CA HIS A 555 33.24 41.22 -0.19
C HIS A 555 32.44 40.65 -1.41
N ASP A 556 31.39 41.38 -1.79
CA ASP A 556 30.40 41.26 -2.87
C ASP A 556 30.86 40.93 -4.32
N LEU A 557 29.91 40.48 -5.17
CA LEU A 557 29.43 41.26 -6.32
C LEU A 557 28.22 40.60 -7.04
N ARG A 558 27.21 41.44 -7.29
CA ARG A 558 26.00 41.22 -8.09
C ARG A 558 26.31 41.23 -9.59
N GLN A 559 25.53 40.52 -10.42
CA GLN A 559 24.84 41.13 -11.58
C GLN A 559 23.75 40.23 -12.20
N SER A 560 22.70 40.93 -12.63
CA SER A 560 21.39 40.58 -13.18
C SER A 560 21.37 40.26 -14.68
N LEU A 561 20.24 39.74 -15.19
CA LEU A 561 19.47 40.13 -16.40
C LEU A 561 18.51 38.96 -16.78
N SER A 562 17.20 39.01 -16.49
CA SER A 562 16.06 39.62 -17.24
C SER A 562 15.34 38.66 -18.21
N SER A 563 14.04 38.45 -17.97
CA SER A 563 13.05 37.68 -18.76
C SER A 563 12.64 38.35 -20.09
N PRO A 564 11.87 37.62 -20.92
CA PRO A 564 10.64 38.19 -21.47
C PRO A 564 9.37 37.31 -21.29
N VAL A 565 8.25 38.02 -21.44
CA VAL A 565 6.81 37.75 -21.16
C VAL A 565 6.09 37.08 -22.35
N PRO A 566 4.89 36.46 -22.18
CA PRO A 566 4.20 35.61 -23.17
C PRO A 566 3.05 36.33 -23.92
N PRO A 567 2.40 35.70 -24.93
CA PRO A 567 1.13 36.17 -25.48
C PRO A 567 -0.09 35.27 -25.20
N LEU A 568 -1.07 35.88 -24.52
CA LEU A 568 -2.51 36.10 -24.84
C LEU A 568 -3.50 34.96 -25.20
N VAL A 569 -4.70 35.17 -24.65
CA VAL A 569 -5.93 34.36 -24.58
C VAL A 569 -7.01 34.90 -25.53
N VAL A 570 -7.85 34.03 -26.13
CA VAL A 570 -9.27 34.31 -26.50
C VAL A 570 -10.08 32.98 -26.64
N PRO A 571 -11.44 32.93 -26.69
CA PRO A 571 -12.24 32.49 -25.53
C PRO A 571 -13.37 31.46 -25.83
N THR A 572 -14.00 31.00 -24.74
CA THR A 572 -15.33 30.39 -24.52
C THR A 572 -16.21 29.92 -25.70
N ARG A 573 -16.78 28.70 -25.53
CA ARG A 573 -18.11 28.34 -26.06
C ARG A 573 -19.05 27.91 -24.93
N VAL A 574 -20.14 28.65 -24.83
CA VAL A 574 -21.35 28.42 -24.03
C VAL A 574 -22.22 27.37 -24.73
N ARG A 575 -22.93 26.53 -23.95
CA ARG A 575 -24.16 25.88 -24.46
C ARG A 575 -25.26 26.03 -23.42
N THR A 576 -26.31 26.71 -23.85
CA THR A 576 -27.55 27.08 -23.17
C THR A 576 -28.54 25.92 -23.08
N GLU A 577 -29.38 25.99 -22.04
CA GLU A 577 -30.53 25.14 -21.76
C GLU A 577 -31.67 25.28 -22.78
N SER A 578 -32.55 24.28 -22.87
CA SER A 578 -34.00 24.43 -23.10
C SER A 578 -34.78 23.14 -22.79
N PHE A 579 -35.95 23.36 -22.19
CA PHE A 579 -36.94 22.45 -21.59
C PHE A 579 -37.75 21.61 -22.58
N SER A 580 -38.27 20.44 -22.16
CA SER A 580 -39.68 20.24 -21.76
C SER A 580 -40.19 18.78 -21.87
N ASN A 581 -40.89 18.35 -20.79
CA ASN A 581 -42.08 17.47 -20.70
C ASN A 581 -41.95 15.98 -21.13
N GLN A 582 -42.50 14.96 -20.44
CA GLN A 582 -43.64 14.87 -19.54
C GLN A 582 -43.64 13.51 -18.77
N GLN A 583 -44.15 13.51 -17.53
CA GLN A 583 -44.93 12.49 -16.76
C GLN A 583 -44.70 10.97 -17.02
N GLU A 584 -44.51 10.09 -16.02
CA GLU A 584 -45.48 9.73 -14.96
C GLU A 584 -44.82 9.07 -13.72
N ARG A 585 -45.48 9.22 -12.56
CA ARG A 585 -45.39 8.45 -11.29
C ARG A 585 -46.80 7.87 -11.03
N PRO A 586 -47.06 7.09 -9.95
CA PRO A 586 -46.30 6.00 -9.30
C PRO A 586 -47.22 4.78 -9.01
N LYS A 587 -46.70 3.63 -8.54
CA LYS A 587 -47.47 2.74 -7.63
C LYS A 587 -46.60 2.11 -6.55
N SER A 588 -47.06 2.33 -5.32
CA SER A 588 -46.62 1.83 -4.03
C SER A 588 -46.93 0.35 -3.80
N ARG A 589 -46.10 -0.34 -3.00
CA ARG A 589 -46.48 -1.40 -2.04
C ARG A 589 -45.27 -1.68 -1.12
N THR A 590 -45.26 -1.04 0.05
CA THR A 590 -45.54 -1.62 1.39
C THR A 590 -44.47 -2.56 1.92
N ASP A 591 -43.86 -2.09 3.01
CA ASP A 591 -42.87 -2.71 3.88
C ASP A 591 -43.28 -4.09 4.40
N VAL A 592 -42.31 -5.00 4.48
CA VAL A 592 -42.21 -5.98 5.57
C VAL A 592 -40.74 -6.05 5.99
N TYR A 593 -40.46 -5.49 7.17
CA TYR A 593 -39.21 -5.66 7.90
C TYR A 593 -39.10 -7.13 8.36
N ILE A 594 -38.04 -7.82 7.93
CA ILE A 594 -37.49 -8.96 8.66
C ILE A 594 -36.03 -8.60 8.96
N GLN A 595 -35.77 -8.31 10.23
CA GLN A 595 -34.42 -8.24 10.79
C GLN A 595 -33.77 -9.61 10.60
N SER A 596 -32.65 -9.65 9.89
CA SER A 596 -31.76 -10.80 9.82
C SER A 596 -30.39 -10.34 10.30
N GLU A 597 -30.13 -10.59 11.58
CA GLU A 597 -28.80 -10.65 12.15
C GLU A 597 -27.93 -11.59 11.32
N LEU A 598 -26.76 -11.11 10.88
CA LEU A 598 -25.54 -11.84 10.46
C LEU A 598 -24.71 -10.89 9.58
N ALA A 599 -24.02 -9.95 10.22
CA ALA A 599 -22.95 -9.17 9.60
C ALA A 599 -21.59 -9.82 9.95
N PRO A 600 -20.66 -9.98 8.99
CA PRO A 600 -19.37 -10.62 9.24
C PRO A 600 -18.47 -9.73 10.11
N HIS A 601 -17.73 -10.36 11.03
CA HIS A 601 -16.77 -9.69 11.92
C HIS A 601 -15.61 -9.05 11.13
N HIS A 602 -15.82 -7.81 10.67
CA HIS A 602 -14.72 -6.87 10.47
C HIS A 602 -14.09 -6.60 11.83
N HIS A 603 -12.74 -6.57 11.94
CA HIS A 603 -12.08 -5.95 13.09
C HIS A 603 -12.49 -4.47 13.12
N SER A 604 -13.61 -4.21 13.78
CA SER A 604 -14.24 -2.91 13.87
C SER A 604 -13.31 -1.99 14.66
N HIS A 605 -12.80 -0.95 14.01
CA HIS A 605 -12.10 0.16 14.65
C HIS A 605 -13.02 0.98 15.59
N GLY A 606 -14.17 0.43 16.04
CA GLY A 606 -15.07 0.95 17.05
C GLY A 606 -15.91 2.17 16.66
N LEU A 607 -15.49 2.94 15.65
CA LEU A 607 -16.06 4.25 15.30
C LEU A 607 -17.16 4.21 14.22
N VAL A 608 -17.40 3.07 13.56
CA VAL A 608 -18.46 2.97 12.54
C VAL A 608 -19.81 3.28 13.18
N GLY A 609 -20.54 4.24 12.61
CA GLY A 609 -21.87 4.64 13.10
C GLY A 609 -21.86 5.42 14.42
N LYS A 610 -20.71 5.70 15.04
CA LYS A 610 -20.62 6.39 16.33
C LYS A 610 -20.61 7.91 16.17
N HIS A 611 -21.20 8.61 17.14
CA HIS A 611 -21.02 10.06 17.27
C HIS A 611 -19.61 10.38 17.78
N ILE A 612 -19.01 11.45 17.26
CA ILE A 612 -17.73 11.98 17.70
C ILE A 612 -17.97 13.25 18.52
N LEU A 613 -18.13 13.12 19.84
CA LEU A 613 -18.60 14.23 20.69
C LEU A 613 -17.51 14.86 21.56
N SER A 614 -16.61 14.05 22.11
CA SER A 614 -15.58 14.44 23.08
C SER A 614 -14.27 13.69 22.80
N VAL A 615 -13.13 14.20 23.26
CA VAL A 615 -11.84 13.52 23.15
C VAL A 615 -11.73 12.26 24.03
N ASP A 616 -12.53 12.14 25.10
CA ASP A 616 -12.48 11.00 26.03
C ASP A 616 -12.86 9.67 25.39
N MET A 617 -13.61 9.71 24.29
CA MET A 617 -14.00 8.50 23.58
C MET A 617 -12.82 7.83 22.85
N PHE A 618 -11.70 8.55 22.69
CA PHE A 618 -10.56 8.05 21.96
C PHE A 618 -9.57 7.38 22.91
N HIS A 619 -9.14 6.18 22.52
CA HIS A 619 -7.96 5.52 23.06
C HIS A 619 -6.86 5.49 22.00
N LYS A 620 -5.67 5.05 22.41
CA LYS A 620 -4.47 5.08 21.58
C LYS A 620 -4.63 4.37 20.24
N ASP A 621 -5.38 3.26 20.19
CA ASP A 621 -5.63 2.54 18.94
C ASP A 621 -6.53 3.32 17.98
N HIS A 622 -7.57 4.00 18.48
CA HIS A 622 -8.38 4.90 17.64
C HIS A 622 -7.49 5.97 16.98
N LEU A 623 -6.59 6.60 17.75
CA LEU A 623 -5.63 7.57 17.21
C LEU A 623 -4.73 6.94 16.15
N ASN A 624 -4.20 5.74 16.41
CA ASN A 624 -3.35 5.04 15.45
C ASN A 624 -4.10 4.76 14.13
N TYR A 625 -5.35 4.26 14.18
CA TYR A 625 -6.17 4.03 12.99
C TYR A 625 -6.46 5.31 12.23
N ILE A 626 -6.92 6.37 12.92
CA ILE A 626 -7.22 7.68 12.32
C ILE A 626 -5.97 8.24 11.64
N PHE A 627 -4.82 8.23 12.31
CA PHE A 627 -3.59 8.82 11.79
C PHE A 627 -2.99 8.02 10.65
N ASN A 628 -3.05 6.69 10.68
CA ASN A 628 -2.58 5.86 9.58
C ASN A 628 -3.44 6.05 8.34
N LEU A 629 -4.77 6.12 8.49
CA LEU A 629 -5.67 6.39 7.37
C LEU A 629 -5.49 7.83 6.83
N ALA A 630 -5.32 8.82 7.71
CA ALA A 630 -5.02 10.19 7.32
C ALA A 630 -3.72 10.27 6.51
N GLN A 631 -2.68 9.52 6.91
CA GLN A 631 -1.43 9.46 6.16
C GLN A 631 -1.62 8.81 4.78
N THR A 632 -2.40 7.74 4.69
CA THR A 632 -2.77 7.14 3.39
C THR A 632 -3.44 8.17 2.49
N PHE A 633 -4.43 8.90 2.99
CA PHE A 633 -5.12 9.92 2.22
C PHE A 633 -4.22 11.09 1.82
N ARG A 634 -3.33 11.53 2.70
CA ARG A 634 -2.30 12.53 2.37
C ARG A 634 -1.43 12.09 1.20
N VAL A 635 -0.90 10.86 1.24
CA VAL A 635 -0.07 10.31 0.16
C VAL A 635 -0.85 10.26 -1.15
N TYR A 636 -2.12 9.87 -1.12
CA TYR A 636 -2.95 9.75 -2.32
C TYR A 636 -3.23 11.13 -2.93
N VAL A 637 -3.61 12.10 -2.11
CA VAL A 637 -3.83 13.48 -2.55
C VAL A 637 -2.54 14.10 -3.09
N SER A 638 -1.40 13.88 -2.43
CA SER A 638 -0.10 14.43 -2.88
C SER A 638 0.40 13.84 -4.21
N LYS A 639 -0.10 12.66 -4.59
CA LYS A 639 0.24 11.95 -5.83
C LYS A 639 -0.85 12.06 -6.89
N ASP A 640 -1.80 12.99 -6.72
CA ASP A 640 -2.96 13.19 -7.60
C ASP A 640 -3.75 11.89 -7.90
N ARG A 641 -3.81 10.97 -6.92
CA ARG A 641 -4.61 9.75 -7.04
C ARG A 641 -6.07 10.03 -6.70
N SER A 642 -6.99 9.46 -7.47
CA SER A 642 -8.41 9.60 -7.20
C SER A 642 -8.81 8.91 -5.90
N LEU A 643 -9.59 9.64 -5.08
CA LEU A 643 -10.24 9.14 -3.86
C LEU A 643 -11.78 9.26 -3.98
N ASP A 644 -12.29 9.56 -5.17
CA ASP A 644 -13.69 9.89 -5.45
C ASP A 644 -14.67 8.70 -5.33
N ASN A 645 -14.16 7.53 -4.97
CA ASN A 645 -14.91 6.29 -4.78
C ASN A 645 -15.18 5.98 -3.30
N VAL A 646 -14.41 6.55 -2.36
CA VAL A 646 -14.48 6.18 -0.93
C VAL A 646 -15.84 6.50 -0.32
N LEU A 647 -16.33 7.72 -0.53
CA LEU A 647 -17.62 8.22 -0.04
C LEU A 647 -18.57 8.57 -1.19
N ARG A 648 -18.41 7.94 -2.36
CA ARG A 648 -19.29 8.18 -3.50
C ARG A 648 -20.73 7.90 -3.13
N GLY A 649 -21.58 8.90 -3.38
CA GLY A 649 -23.02 8.84 -3.08
C GLY A 649 -23.38 9.12 -1.63
N LYS A 650 -22.41 9.33 -0.73
CA LYS A 650 -22.65 9.77 0.65
C LYS A 650 -22.84 11.28 0.72
N VAL A 651 -23.70 11.71 1.64
CA VAL A 651 -24.00 13.13 1.86
C VAL A 651 -23.64 13.55 3.28
N MET A 652 -22.88 14.62 3.45
CA MET A 652 -22.60 15.27 4.74
C MET A 652 -23.50 16.49 4.92
N ALA A 653 -24.16 16.61 6.07
CA ALA A 653 -24.76 17.87 6.50
C ALA A 653 -23.73 18.69 7.29
N SER A 654 -23.40 19.88 6.81
CA SER A 654 -22.52 20.84 7.46
C SER A 654 -23.37 21.92 8.16
N MET A 655 -23.53 21.81 9.48
CA MET A 655 -24.37 22.68 10.31
C MET A 655 -23.51 23.60 11.18
N PHE A 656 -23.43 24.88 10.81
CA PHE A 656 -22.59 25.86 11.50
C PHE A 656 -23.43 27.05 11.99
N TYR A 657 -23.70 27.09 13.30
CA TYR A 657 -24.35 28.21 13.99
C TYR A 657 -23.34 29.28 14.45
N GLU A 658 -22.05 28.94 14.45
CA GLU A 658 -20.95 29.90 14.59
C GLU A 658 -20.14 29.97 13.29
N VAL A 659 -19.65 31.17 12.96
CA VAL A 659 -18.77 31.37 11.81
C VAL A 659 -17.51 30.52 11.89
N SER A 660 -17.15 29.87 10.78
CA SER A 660 -15.98 29.01 10.72
C SER A 660 -15.44 28.86 9.31
N THR A 661 -14.14 29.13 9.11
CA THR A 661 -13.47 28.89 7.82
C THR A 661 -12.78 27.53 7.82
N ARG A 662 -11.84 27.27 8.75
CA ARG A 662 -10.93 26.09 8.72
C ARG A 662 -11.69 24.77 8.92
N THR A 663 -12.20 24.52 10.12
CA THR A 663 -13.64 24.31 10.36
C THR A 663 -14.47 23.67 9.24
N CYS A 664 -15.41 24.47 8.75
CA CYS A 664 -16.33 24.13 7.68
C CYS A 664 -15.61 23.73 6.38
N CYS A 665 -14.67 24.54 5.87
CA CYS A 665 -14.09 24.34 4.55
C CYS A 665 -13.27 23.05 4.43
N SER A 666 -12.53 22.64 5.46
CA SER A 666 -11.75 21.40 5.38
C SER A 666 -12.60 20.15 5.56
N PHE A 667 -13.73 20.20 6.30
CA PHE A 667 -14.72 19.11 6.28
C PHE A 667 -15.36 18.98 4.91
N SER A 668 -15.71 20.11 4.30
CA SER A 668 -16.26 20.12 2.95
C SER A 668 -15.29 19.61 1.91
N ALA A 669 -14.04 20.10 1.94
CA ALA A 669 -12.98 19.63 1.06
C ALA A 669 -12.69 18.13 1.27
N ALA A 670 -12.69 17.66 2.53
CA ALA A 670 -12.54 16.26 2.85
C ALA A 670 -13.65 15.40 2.22
N MET A 671 -14.92 15.78 2.41
CA MET A 671 -16.05 15.04 1.85
C MET A 671 -16.03 15.02 0.32
N GLN A 672 -15.73 16.16 -0.31
CA GLN A 672 -15.65 16.26 -1.77
C GLN A 672 -14.48 15.47 -2.36
N ARG A 673 -13.29 15.52 -1.74
CA ARG A 673 -12.12 14.73 -2.18
C ARG A 673 -12.38 13.23 -2.09
N LEU A 674 -13.19 12.80 -1.14
CA LEU A 674 -13.62 11.40 -1.00
C LEU A 674 -14.79 11.03 -1.94
N GLY A 675 -15.27 11.94 -2.79
CA GLY A 675 -16.35 11.70 -3.74
C GLY A 675 -17.78 11.85 -3.18
N GLY A 676 -17.91 12.28 -1.93
CA GLY A 676 -19.19 12.58 -1.31
C GLY A 676 -19.69 13.99 -1.63
N ARG A 677 -20.92 14.29 -1.20
CA ARG A 677 -21.57 15.59 -1.39
C ARG A 677 -21.81 16.27 -0.04
N VAL A 678 -21.95 17.60 -0.06
CA VAL A 678 -22.15 18.40 1.16
C VAL A 678 -23.42 19.22 1.01
N VAL A 679 -24.26 19.17 2.04
CA VAL A 679 -25.40 20.07 2.23
C VAL A 679 -25.01 21.06 3.32
N TYR A 680 -25.06 22.35 2.99
CA TYR A 680 -24.71 23.42 3.92
C TYR A 680 -25.96 23.96 4.59
N MET A 681 -25.87 24.19 5.89
CA MET A 681 -26.89 24.88 6.66
C MET A 681 -26.21 25.82 7.65
N ASP A 682 -26.61 27.08 7.59
CA ASP A 682 -26.21 28.13 8.52
C ASP A 682 -27.43 28.72 9.22
N SER A 683 -27.23 29.38 10.36
CA SER A 683 -28.31 29.97 11.17
C SER A 683 -28.98 31.18 10.50
N ASN A 684 -28.34 31.82 9.53
CA ASN A 684 -28.80 33.05 8.91
C ASN A 684 -29.70 32.81 7.68
N THR A 685 -29.55 31.67 7.00
CA THR A 685 -30.27 31.37 5.74
C THR A 685 -31.31 30.26 5.89
N SER A 686 -31.37 29.59 7.05
CA SER A 686 -32.25 28.44 7.30
C SER A 686 -33.55 28.77 8.05
N SER A 687 -34.41 27.77 8.16
CA SER A 687 -35.67 27.83 8.92
C SER A 687 -35.49 28.02 10.43
N VAL A 688 -34.26 28.01 10.95
CA VAL A 688 -33.96 28.46 12.33
C VAL A 688 -34.48 29.87 12.58
N LYS A 689 -34.43 30.75 11.57
CA LYS A 689 -35.04 32.10 11.66
C LYS A 689 -36.55 32.10 11.88
N LYS A 690 -37.23 31.00 11.53
CA LYS A 690 -38.67 30.80 11.74
C LYS A 690 -38.98 30.17 13.11
N GLY A 691 -37.97 30.00 13.97
CA GLY A 691 -38.11 29.39 15.28
C GLY A 691 -37.92 27.88 15.30
N GLU A 692 -37.34 27.27 14.25
CA GLU A 692 -37.02 25.83 14.24
C GLU A 692 -36.02 25.49 15.36
N THR A 693 -36.32 24.44 16.13
CA THR A 693 -35.46 24.01 17.24
C THR A 693 -34.22 23.28 16.72
N LEU A 694 -33.12 23.28 17.50
CA LEU A 694 -31.91 22.54 17.15
C LEU A 694 -32.19 21.04 16.92
N ALA A 695 -33.08 20.44 17.73
CA ALA A 695 -33.47 19.04 17.60
C ALA A 695 -34.21 18.75 16.29
N ASP A 696 -35.10 19.65 15.87
CA ASP A 696 -35.84 19.54 14.61
C ASP A 696 -34.93 19.73 13.40
N SER A 697 -34.05 20.73 13.42
CA SER A 697 -33.07 20.94 12.34
C SER A 697 -32.14 19.73 12.19
N ILE A 698 -31.69 19.14 13.31
CA ILE A 698 -30.84 17.94 13.31
C ILE A 698 -31.59 16.74 12.75
N SER A 699 -32.82 16.49 13.20
CA SER A 699 -33.66 15.38 12.73
C SER A 699 -33.96 15.51 11.22
N THR A 700 -34.23 16.73 10.77
CA THR A 700 -34.49 17.06 9.36
C THR A 700 -33.26 16.77 8.50
N LEU A 701 -32.09 17.30 8.87
CA LEU A 701 -30.86 17.10 8.09
C LEU A 701 -30.30 15.68 8.20
N ALA A 702 -30.57 14.96 9.28
CA ALA A 702 -30.27 13.53 9.41
C ALA A 702 -31.07 12.66 8.43
N SER A 703 -32.21 13.16 7.94
CA SER A 703 -33.04 12.46 6.96
C SER A 703 -32.47 12.57 5.54
N TYR A 704 -31.66 13.61 5.26
CA TYR A 704 -31.05 13.85 3.96
C TYR A 704 -29.58 13.45 3.88
N SER A 705 -28.93 13.25 5.02
CA SER A 705 -27.49 13.02 5.11
C SER A 705 -27.12 11.68 5.76
N ASP A 706 -25.90 11.23 5.49
CA ASP A 706 -25.29 10.05 6.09
C ASP A 706 -24.48 10.38 7.35
N VAL A 707 -24.03 11.62 7.49
CA VAL A 707 -23.23 12.12 8.61
C VAL A 707 -23.45 13.62 8.79
N ILE A 708 -23.49 14.08 10.03
CA ILE A 708 -23.69 15.48 10.39
C ILE A 708 -22.44 16.02 11.08
N VAL A 709 -21.98 17.18 10.66
CA VAL A 709 -20.95 17.97 11.34
C VAL A 709 -21.63 19.19 11.95
N LEU A 710 -21.57 19.33 13.28
CA LEU A 710 -22.27 20.39 14.00
C LEU A 710 -21.28 21.28 14.76
N ARG A 711 -21.46 22.59 14.60
CA ARG A 711 -20.82 23.62 15.44
C ARG A 711 -21.87 24.57 16.01
N HIS A 712 -21.83 24.81 17.31
CA HIS A 712 -22.85 25.57 18.02
C HIS A 712 -22.27 26.43 19.16
N PRO A 713 -22.82 27.63 19.46
CA PRO A 713 -22.26 28.53 20.47
C PRO A 713 -22.53 28.12 21.93
N THR A 714 -23.62 27.42 22.18
CA THR A 714 -23.96 26.93 23.53
C THR A 714 -23.19 25.66 23.86
N PRO A 715 -22.41 25.61 24.96
CA PRO A 715 -21.75 24.38 25.43
C PRO A 715 -22.76 23.25 25.69
N GLY A 716 -22.39 22.01 25.35
CA GLY A 716 -23.24 20.83 25.58
C GLY A 716 -24.42 20.67 24.61
N SER A 717 -24.64 21.63 23.70
CA SER A 717 -25.71 21.52 22.70
C SER A 717 -25.48 20.36 21.72
N VAL A 718 -24.22 20.02 21.43
CA VAL A 718 -23.87 18.91 20.54
C VAL A 718 -24.22 17.55 21.17
N ILE A 719 -24.08 17.43 22.49
CA ILE A 719 -24.53 16.24 23.24
C ILE A 719 -26.06 16.15 23.19
N THR A 720 -26.76 17.26 23.43
CA THR A 720 -28.23 17.31 23.33
C THR A 720 -28.71 16.96 21.91
N ALA A 721 -28.06 17.51 20.88
CA ALA A 721 -28.35 17.20 19.49
C ALA A 721 -28.11 15.71 19.15
N SER A 722 -27.09 15.08 19.75
CA SER A 722 -26.81 13.66 19.52
C SER A 722 -27.95 12.74 19.94
N GLN A 723 -28.72 13.11 20.97
CA GLN A 723 -29.87 12.32 21.46
C GLN A 723 -31.01 12.23 20.43
N HIS A 724 -31.11 13.22 19.54
CA HIS A 724 -32.13 13.29 18.49
C HIS A 724 -31.58 12.92 17.10
N CYS A 725 -30.30 12.56 16.99
CA CYS A 725 -29.64 12.29 15.72
C CYS A 725 -29.49 10.79 15.46
N ARG A 726 -30.19 10.25 14.46
CA ARG A 726 -30.06 8.83 14.06
C ARG A 726 -28.81 8.51 13.24
N LYS A 727 -28.10 9.54 12.80
CA LYS A 727 -26.87 9.45 11.98
C LYS A 727 -25.66 9.85 12.82
N PRO A 728 -24.44 9.44 12.44
CA PRO A 728 -23.25 9.92 13.13
C PRO A 728 -23.18 11.45 13.16
N LEU A 729 -22.88 12.00 14.33
CA LEU A 729 -22.77 13.43 14.61
C LEU A 729 -21.35 13.73 15.05
N ILE A 730 -20.68 14.67 14.39
CA ILE A 730 -19.30 15.07 14.68
C ILE A 730 -19.30 16.48 15.27
N ASN A 731 -18.74 16.61 16.47
CA ASN A 731 -18.53 17.88 17.16
C ASN A 731 -17.40 18.68 16.48
N ALA A 732 -17.78 19.78 15.84
CA ALA A 732 -16.90 20.77 15.22
C ALA A 732 -16.73 22.05 16.07
N GLY A 733 -17.15 21.98 17.34
CA GLY A 733 -17.01 23.01 18.36
C GLY A 733 -18.34 23.33 19.07
N ASP A 734 -18.35 23.29 20.40
CA ASP A 734 -19.50 23.69 21.22
C ASP A 734 -19.13 24.77 22.26
N GLY A 735 -19.30 26.04 21.91
CA GLY A 735 -19.02 27.16 22.82
C GLY A 735 -17.58 27.15 23.38
N ILE A 736 -17.43 27.17 24.70
CA ILE A 736 -16.15 27.01 25.42
C ILE A 736 -15.85 25.56 25.84
N GLY A 737 -16.63 24.59 25.33
CA GLY A 737 -16.50 23.17 25.63
C GLY A 737 -15.35 22.52 24.87
N GLU A 738 -15.65 21.65 23.91
CA GLU A 738 -14.65 20.83 23.23
C GLU A 738 -14.54 21.11 21.73
N HIS A 739 -13.39 20.75 21.16
CA HIS A 739 -13.20 20.64 19.73
C HIS A 739 -12.38 19.38 19.41
N PRO A 740 -12.98 18.18 19.47
CA PRO A 740 -12.24 16.92 19.45
C PRO A 740 -11.47 16.70 18.15
N THR A 741 -12.03 17.11 17.02
CA THR A 741 -11.40 16.96 15.71
C THR A 741 -10.21 17.91 15.50
N GLN A 742 -10.15 19.02 16.24
CA GLN A 742 -8.97 19.90 16.26
C GLN A 742 -7.86 19.27 17.11
N ALA A 743 -8.18 18.71 18.27
CA ALA A 743 -7.17 18.01 19.08
C ALA A 743 -6.54 16.82 18.33
N LEU A 744 -7.33 16.06 17.56
CA LEU A 744 -6.82 14.98 16.72
C LEU A 744 -5.82 15.47 15.67
N LEU A 745 -6.15 16.54 14.93
CA LEU A 745 -5.26 17.06 13.89
C LEU A 745 -4.02 17.74 14.48
N ASP A 746 -4.12 18.30 15.68
CA ASP A 746 -2.99 18.88 16.41
C ASP A 746 -1.97 17.78 16.77
N ILE A 747 -2.41 16.66 17.35
CA ILE A 747 -1.52 15.53 17.65
C ILE A 747 -0.94 14.91 16.38
N TYR A 748 -1.73 14.77 15.32
CA TYR A 748 -1.25 14.30 14.02
C TYR A 748 -0.15 15.21 13.46
N THR A 749 -0.30 16.54 13.58
CA THR A 749 0.72 17.51 13.17
C THR A 749 2.01 17.32 13.97
N ILE A 750 1.92 17.18 15.29
CA ILE A 750 3.10 16.92 16.15
C ILE A 750 3.83 15.64 15.69
N ARG A 751 3.08 14.57 15.44
CA ARG A 751 3.62 13.28 14.98
C ARG A 751 4.34 13.43 13.63
N GLU A 752 3.75 14.10 12.65
CA GLU A 752 4.33 14.22 11.30
C GLU A 752 5.54 15.15 11.26
N GLU A 753 5.53 16.24 12.03
CA GLU A 753 6.63 17.21 12.01
C GLU A 753 7.86 16.76 12.82
N ILE A 754 7.66 16.09 13.96
CA ILE A 754 8.75 15.70 14.88
C ILE A 754 9.13 14.22 14.72
N GLY A 755 8.18 13.38 14.30
CA GLY A 755 8.29 11.92 14.13
C GLY A 755 7.72 11.10 15.30
N THR A 756 7.52 11.72 16.47
CA THR A 756 6.94 11.10 17.66
C THR A 756 6.22 12.15 18.49
N VAL A 757 5.25 11.73 19.31
CA VAL A 757 4.62 12.58 20.34
C VAL A 757 5.22 12.31 21.73
N ASN A 758 5.78 11.11 21.96
CA ASN A 758 6.32 10.74 23.26
C ASN A 758 7.69 11.41 23.52
N GLY A 759 7.92 11.79 24.77
CA GLY A 759 9.14 12.42 25.26
C GLY A 759 9.21 13.93 24.99
N LEU A 760 8.12 14.54 24.50
CA LEU A 760 8.12 15.94 24.10
C LEU A 760 7.67 16.88 25.23
N VAL A 761 8.25 18.07 25.25
CA VAL A 761 7.80 19.21 26.03
C VAL A 761 6.90 20.09 25.16
N ILE A 762 5.61 20.13 25.48
CA ILE A 762 4.59 20.88 24.75
C ILE A 762 4.19 22.09 25.60
N THR A 763 4.40 23.29 25.05
CA THR A 763 4.12 24.56 25.71
C THR A 763 2.87 25.19 25.09
N LEU A 764 1.81 25.34 25.88
CA LEU A 764 0.54 25.95 25.48
C LEU A 764 0.53 27.42 25.92
N VAL A 765 0.27 28.34 24.99
CA VAL A 765 0.46 29.79 25.22
C VAL A 765 -0.77 30.60 24.81
N GLY A 766 -1.15 31.58 25.64
CA GLY A 766 -2.19 32.58 25.33
C GLY A 766 -3.43 32.43 26.22
N ASP A 767 -4.61 32.38 25.60
CA ASP A 767 -5.89 32.23 26.31
C ASP A 767 -6.18 30.75 26.59
N LEU A 768 -5.67 30.26 27.72
CA LEU A 768 -5.85 28.87 28.15
C LEU A 768 -7.19 28.66 28.86
N LYS A 769 -7.79 29.72 29.41
CA LYS A 769 -9.09 29.66 30.10
C LYS A 769 -10.24 29.39 29.14
N ASN A 770 -10.29 30.10 28.02
CA ASN A 770 -11.41 30.04 27.07
C ASN A 770 -11.10 29.17 25.83
N GLY A 771 -9.84 28.78 25.64
CA GLY A 771 -9.37 28.00 24.50
C GLY A 771 -9.89 26.55 24.46
N ARG A 772 -11.10 26.32 23.93
CA ARG A 772 -11.68 24.98 23.71
C ARG A 772 -10.76 23.97 23.03
N THR A 773 -9.92 24.44 22.09
CA THR A 773 -8.97 23.57 21.38
C THR A 773 -7.84 23.10 22.31
N VAL A 774 -7.39 23.96 23.20
CA VAL A 774 -6.35 23.69 24.19
C VAL A 774 -6.85 22.70 25.24
N HIS A 775 -8.10 22.84 25.68
CA HIS A 775 -8.71 21.91 26.63
C HIS A 775 -8.77 20.49 26.05
N SER A 776 -9.29 20.35 24.83
CA SER A 776 -9.32 19.07 24.12
C SER A 776 -7.91 18.52 23.87
N LEU A 777 -6.94 19.36 23.48
CA LEU A 777 -5.56 18.95 23.23
C LEU A 777 -4.88 18.46 24.52
N ALA A 778 -4.97 19.20 25.62
CA ALA A 778 -4.35 18.84 26.89
C ALA A 778 -4.87 17.48 27.40
N ARG A 779 -6.18 17.24 27.27
CA ARG A 779 -6.81 15.96 27.65
C ARG A 779 -6.36 14.83 26.74
N LEU A 780 -6.35 15.02 25.43
CA LEU A 780 -5.97 13.97 24.47
C LEU A 780 -4.47 13.62 24.54
N LEU A 781 -3.61 14.59 24.88
CA LEU A 781 -2.18 14.38 25.12
C LEU A 781 -1.90 13.45 26.30
N THR A 782 -2.87 13.22 27.21
CA THR A 782 -2.75 12.22 28.30
C THR A 782 -2.59 10.78 27.83
N LEU A 783 -2.87 10.50 26.55
CA LEU A 783 -2.61 9.19 25.93
C LEU A 783 -1.13 8.97 25.56
N TYR A 784 -0.29 10.00 25.70
CA TYR A 784 1.13 10.00 25.37
C TYR A 784 1.99 10.39 26.58
N LYS A 785 3.26 9.99 26.55
CA LYS A 785 4.24 10.39 27.56
C LYS A 785 4.79 11.77 27.21
N VAL A 786 4.16 12.84 27.68
CA VAL A 786 4.58 14.23 27.42
C VAL A 786 4.76 15.03 28.70
N HIS A 787 5.41 16.19 28.59
CA HIS A 787 5.45 17.22 29.64
C HIS A 787 4.70 18.45 29.13
N LEU A 788 3.75 18.95 29.93
CA LEU A 788 2.99 20.15 29.58
C LEU A 788 3.53 21.37 30.31
N LYS A 789 3.65 22.47 29.58
CA LYS A 789 3.99 23.77 30.13
C LYS A 789 2.92 24.79 29.73
N TYR A 790 2.57 25.68 30.64
CA TYR A 790 1.54 26.68 30.45
C TYR A 790 2.13 28.09 30.55
N VAL A 791 1.80 28.93 29.57
CA VAL A 791 2.15 30.37 29.59
C VAL A 791 0.89 31.16 29.29
N SER A 792 0.39 31.89 30.26
CA SER A 792 -0.82 32.70 30.12
C SER A 792 -0.80 33.87 31.09
N PRO A 793 -1.53 34.95 30.79
CA PRO A 793 -1.87 35.97 31.79
C PRO A 793 -2.58 35.34 33.00
N ASP A 794 -2.49 35.97 34.17
CA ASP A 794 -3.08 35.44 35.40
C ASP A 794 -4.60 35.24 35.34
N ASN A 795 -5.31 36.08 34.58
CA ASN A 795 -6.75 35.97 34.36
C ASN A 795 -7.16 34.90 33.33
N LEU A 796 -6.21 34.32 32.59
CA LEU A 796 -6.45 33.35 31.50
C LEU A 796 -5.78 31.99 31.70
N LYS A 797 -5.50 31.62 32.95
CA LYS A 797 -4.90 30.33 33.31
C LYS A 797 -5.76 29.13 32.87
N MET A 798 -5.09 27.99 32.68
CA MET A 798 -5.75 26.73 32.39
C MET A 798 -6.78 26.41 33.48
N PRO A 799 -8.03 26.04 33.14
CA PRO A 799 -9.04 25.72 34.14
C PRO A 799 -8.59 24.59 35.08
N SER A 800 -8.85 24.75 36.38
CA SER A 800 -8.41 23.83 37.43
C SER A 800 -8.85 22.38 37.21
N HIS A 801 -10.04 22.18 36.64
CA HIS A 801 -10.55 20.84 36.33
C HIS A 801 -9.73 20.12 35.24
N ILE A 802 -9.16 20.85 34.26
CA ILE A 802 -8.28 20.29 33.23
C ILE A 802 -6.91 19.96 33.83
N VAL A 803 -6.34 20.88 34.62
CA VAL A 803 -5.06 20.65 35.30
C VAL A 803 -5.13 19.42 36.20
N ARG A 804 -6.24 19.27 36.94
CA ARG A 804 -6.49 18.08 37.77
C ARG A 804 -6.60 16.81 36.92
N PHE A 805 -7.37 16.83 35.83
CA PHE A 805 -7.51 15.68 34.93
C PHE A 805 -6.15 15.23 34.36
N VAL A 806 -5.31 16.16 33.93
CA VAL A 806 -3.96 15.88 33.41
C VAL A 806 -3.06 15.31 34.53
N SER A 807 -3.19 15.84 35.75
CA SER A 807 -2.44 15.37 36.92
C SER A 807 -2.84 13.95 37.32
N GLU A 808 -4.12 13.60 37.27
CA GLU A 808 -4.64 12.25 37.57
C GLU A 808 -4.08 11.20 36.58
N LYS A 809 -3.70 11.61 35.38
CA LYS A 809 -3.05 10.75 34.37
C LYS A 809 -1.53 10.69 34.49
N GLY A 810 -0.95 11.36 35.49
CA GLY A 810 0.48 11.31 35.79
C GLY A 810 1.36 12.14 34.85
N ILE A 811 0.80 13.12 34.14
CA ILE A 811 1.57 14.03 33.29
C ILE A 811 2.10 15.20 34.12
N HIS A 812 3.39 15.46 33.97
CA HIS A 812 4.06 16.58 34.63
C HIS A 812 3.66 17.92 33.99
N GLN A 813 3.29 18.88 34.84
CA GLN A 813 2.77 20.20 34.46
C GLN A 813 3.58 21.30 35.15
N GLN A 814 3.86 22.40 34.43
CA GLN A 814 4.53 23.58 34.98
C GLN A 814 3.94 24.87 34.40
N GLU A 815 3.74 25.88 35.23
CA GLU A 815 3.33 27.22 34.81
C GLU A 815 4.54 28.16 34.73
N PHE A 816 4.57 29.02 33.72
CA PHE A 816 5.62 30.00 33.46
C PHE A 816 4.99 31.37 33.17
N SER A 817 5.67 32.44 33.58
CA SER A 817 5.20 33.82 33.38
C SER A 817 5.70 34.46 32.07
N SER A 818 6.76 33.91 31.46
CA SER A 818 7.42 34.45 30.26
C SER A 818 7.68 33.37 29.21
N LEU A 819 7.54 33.76 27.93
CA LEU A 819 7.82 32.88 26.80
C LEU A 819 9.34 32.64 26.64
N GLU A 820 10.16 33.65 26.93
CA GLU A 820 11.62 33.61 26.85
C GLU A 820 12.25 32.52 27.73
N GLU A 821 11.68 32.27 28.91
CA GLU A 821 12.18 31.28 29.87
C GLU A 821 11.91 29.85 29.40
N VAL A 822 10.76 29.62 28.77
CA VAL A 822 10.30 28.26 28.43
C VAL A 822 10.79 27.77 27.06
N LEU A 823 11.08 28.69 26.13
CA LEU A 823 11.48 28.37 24.76
C LEU A 823 12.69 27.42 24.63
N PRO A 824 13.77 27.52 25.44
CA PRO A 824 14.92 26.61 25.34
C PRO A 824 14.56 25.14 25.57
N TYR A 825 13.48 24.87 26.30
CA TYR A 825 13.03 23.52 26.64
C TYR A 825 11.91 23.02 25.74
N THR A 826 11.26 23.89 24.98
CA THR A 826 10.04 23.61 24.22
C THR A 826 10.34 22.86 22.93
N ASP A 827 9.64 21.74 22.68
CA ASP A 827 9.67 21.01 21.41
C ASP A 827 8.48 21.37 20.52
N VAL A 828 7.33 21.67 21.13
CA VAL A 828 6.12 22.14 20.44
C VAL A 828 5.61 23.38 21.15
N LEU A 829 5.62 24.52 20.44
CA LEU A 829 5.01 25.75 20.91
C LEU A 829 3.62 25.89 20.29
N TYR A 830 2.57 25.69 21.09
CA TYR A 830 1.18 25.80 20.66
C TYR A 830 0.61 27.16 21.10
N MET A 831 0.57 28.09 20.17
CA MET A 831 0.08 29.45 20.40
C MET A 831 -1.43 29.52 20.20
N THR A 832 -2.10 30.39 20.96
CA THR A 832 -3.54 30.61 20.89
C THR A 832 -3.86 32.10 20.82
N ARG A 833 -5.00 32.40 20.18
CA ARG A 833 -5.53 33.75 20.10
C ARG A 833 -6.20 34.15 21.40
N ILE A 834 -5.96 35.37 21.85
CA ILE A 834 -6.76 36.01 22.91
C ILE A 834 -8.18 36.28 22.38
N GLN A 835 -9.19 35.64 22.98
CA GLN A 835 -10.56 35.66 22.47
C GLN A 835 -11.29 36.93 22.93
N ARG A 836 -11.15 38.03 22.17
CA ARG A 836 -11.82 39.32 22.45
C ARG A 836 -13.30 39.17 22.80
N GLU A 837 -14.00 38.28 22.12
CA GLU A 837 -15.42 37.99 22.30
C GLU A 837 -15.80 37.31 23.64
N ARG A 838 -14.84 37.02 24.52
CA ARG A 838 -15.04 36.37 25.82
C ARG A 838 -14.69 37.24 27.03
N PHE A 839 -14.31 38.51 26.80
CA PHE A 839 -14.05 39.47 27.86
C PHE A 839 -15.27 40.33 28.14
N ASP A 840 -15.48 40.67 29.41
CA ASP A 840 -16.59 41.53 29.84
C ASP A 840 -16.32 43.01 29.53
N THR A 841 -15.04 43.42 29.50
CA THR A 841 -14.61 44.80 29.23
C THR A 841 -13.47 44.84 28.20
N GLU A 842 -13.40 45.94 27.44
CA GLU A 842 -12.37 46.13 26.41
C GLU A 842 -10.99 46.42 27.03
N GLU A 843 -10.97 46.99 28.24
CA GLU A 843 -9.77 47.26 29.02
C GLU A 843 -9.05 45.96 29.43
N GLU A 844 -9.77 44.98 29.98
CA GLU A 844 -9.21 43.69 30.36
C GLU A 844 -8.67 42.92 29.15
N TYR A 845 -9.36 43.02 28.00
CA TYR A 845 -8.87 42.46 26.74
C TYR A 845 -7.53 43.09 26.32
N LYS A 846 -7.44 44.43 26.34
CA LYS A 846 -6.21 45.14 25.94
C LYS A 846 -5.04 44.84 26.88
N GLU A 847 -5.30 44.69 28.18
CA GLU A 847 -4.29 44.29 29.16
C GLU A 847 -3.78 42.88 28.91
N ALA A 848 -4.63 41.93 28.51
CA ALA A 848 -4.20 40.59 28.14
C ALA A 848 -3.46 40.52 26.78
N CYS A 849 -3.62 41.53 25.91
CA CYS A 849 -3.03 41.56 24.58
C CYS A 849 -1.56 41.98 24.58
N GLY A 850 -0.76 41.39 23.69
CA GLY A 850 0.60 41.86 23.40
C GLY A 850 1.72 41.32 24.31
N HIS A 851 1.40 40.58 25.37
CA HIS A 851 2.41 39.99 26.26
C HIS A 851 3.18 38.81 25.66
N TYR A 852 2.52 38.01 24.81
CA TYR A 852 3.08 36.76 24.28
C TYR A 852 3.05 36.77 22.75
N ILE A 853 4.08 37.37 22.14
CA ILE A 853 4.20 37.50 20.69
C ILE A 853 5.40 36.69 20.19
N VAL A 854 5.15 35.78 19.25
CA VAL A 854 6.21 35.07 18.53
C VAL A 854 6.80 35.98 17.46
N THR A 855 8.09 36.32 17.60
CA THR A 855 8.86 37.11 16.64
C THR A 855 10.10 36.33 16.17
N PRO A 856 10.65 36.60 14.97
CA PRO A 856 11.89 35.98 14.52
C PRO A 856 13.04 36.15 15.53
N LYS A 857 13.15 37.34 16.15
CA LYS A 857 14.15 37.64 17.19
C LYS A 857 13.99 36.74 18.40
N LEU A 858 12.78 36.58 18.94
CA LEU A 858 12.52 35.70 20.07
C LEU A 858 12.84 34.24 19.74
N MET A 859 12.50 33.81 18.53
CA MET A 859 12.68 32.44 18.07
C MET A 859 14.14 32.04 17.82
N THR A 860 15.10 32.97 17.95
CA THR A 860 16.54 32.65 18.00
C THR A 860 16.94 31.91 19.28
N ARG A 861 16.19 32.08 20.38
CA ARG A 861 16.40 31.38 21.67
C ARG A 861 15.80 29.98 21.72
N ALA A 862 14.97 29.67 20.74
CA ALA A 862 14.23 28.42 20.67
C ALA A 862 15.10 27.28 20.14
N LYS A 863 14.73 26.02 20.43
CA LYS A 863 15.45 24.86 19.89
C LYS A 863 15.50 24.91 18.36
N ARG A 864 16.56 24.34 17.78
CA ARG A 864 16.65 24.16 16.31
C ARG A 864 15.61 23.14 15.82
N ARG A 865 15.38 22.08 16.59
CA ARG A 865 14.39 21.03 16.31
C ARG A 865 13.16 21.24 17.20
N MET A 866 12.28 22.14 16.79
CA MET A 866 10.96 22.38 17.39
C MET A 866 9.99 22.85 16.32
N ILE A 867 8.70 22.90 16.66
CA ILE A 867 7.66 23.48 15.80
C ILE A 867 6.81 24.52 16.53
N VAL A 868 6.26 25.46 15.77
CA VAL A 868 5.27 26.43 16.21
C VAL A 868 3.94 26.14 15.54
N MET A 869 2.91 25.88 16.34
CA MET A 869 1.56 25.53 15.93
C MET A 869 0.56 26.59 16.39
N HIS A 870 -0.55 26.73 15.67
CA HIS A 870 -1.61 27.68 15.98
C HIS A 870 -2.93 27.24 15.32
N PRO A 871 -4.06 27.13 16.04
CA PRO A 871 -5.33 26.65 15.48
C PRO A 871 -5.96 27.61 14.46
N LEU A 872 -5.52 28.86 14.46
CA LEU A 872 -5.97 29.99 13.62
C LEU A 872 -7.45 30.39 13.85
N PRO A 873 -7.82 31.64 13.54
CA PRO A 873 -7.00 32.73 13.00
C PRO A 873 -6.03 33.32 14.03
N ARG A 874 -4.89 33.83 13.56
CA ARG A 874 -4.01 34.68 14.36
C ARG A 874 -4.33 36.15 14.14
N VAL A 875 -4.09 37.00 15.12
CA VAL A 875 -4.27 38.46 15.03
C VAL A 875 -2.94 39.19 15.12
N PHE A 876 -2.23 39.03 16.24
CA PHE A 876 -0.94 39.71 16.52
C PHE A 876 0.05 38.82 17.28
N GLU A 877 -0.41 37.69 17.83
CA GLU A 877 0.35 36.75 18.67
C GLU A 877 1.48 36.01 17.92
N ILE A 878 1.46 36.02 16.58
CA ILE A 878 2.56 35.53 15.74
C ILE A 878 2.82 36.58 14.66
N SER A 879 4.04 37.13 14.65
CA SER A 879 4.48 38.07 13.62
C SER A 879 4.44 37.40 12.22
N PRO A 880 3.89 38.05 11.19
CA PRO A 880 3.94 37.55 9.81
C PRO A 880 5.35 37.32 9.28
N GLU A 881 6.36 38.00 9.83
CA GLU A 881 7.77 37.81 9.45
C GLU A 881 8.27 36.40 9.80
N PHE A 882 7.61 35.73 10.76
CA PHE A 882 7.96 34.38 11.17
C PHE A 882 7.44 33.30 10.20
N ASP A 883 6.60 33.63 9.22
CA ASP A 883 5.99 32.67 8.29
C ASP A 883 7.00 31.91 7.44
N THR A 884 8.15 32.53 7.18
CA THR A 884 9.21 31.95 6.37
C THR A 884 10.11 31.00 7.16
N ASP A 885 10.00 30.97 8.50
CA ASP A 885 10.77 30.05 9.33
C ASP A 885 10.27 28.62 9.12
N PRO A 886 11.15 27.64 8.85
CA PRO A 886 10.73 26.25 8.61
C PRO A 886 9.98 25.63 9.81
N ARG A 887 10.19 26.15 11.03
CA ARG A 887 9.52 25.70 12.26
C ARG A 887 8.07 26.19 12.34
N ALA A 888 7.65 27.16 11.51
CA ALA A 888 6.27 27.62 11.41
C ALA A 888 5.39 26.54 10.75
N ALA A 889 4.66 25.78 11.56
CA ALA A 889 3.87 24.63 11.11
C ALA A 889 2.36 24.92 11.01
N TYR A 890 1.87 26.09 11.44
CA TYR A 890 0.43 26.38 11.51
C TYR A 890 -0.33 26.33 10.17
N PHE A 891 0.32 26.61 9.03
CA PHE A 891 -0.33 26.39 7.73
C PHE A 891 -0.32 24.92 7.30
N ARG A 892 0.77 24.17 7.60
CA ARG A 892 0.81 22.71 7.38
C ARG A 892 -0.22 22.00 8.27
N GLN A 893 -0.39 22.45 9.51
CA GLN A 893 -1.43 22.02 10.45
C GLN A 893 -2.85 22.17 9.87
N VAL A 894 -3.14 23.28 9.17
CA VAL A 894 -4.44 23.48 8.49
C VAL A 894 -4.66 22.43 7.40
N GLU A 895 -3.63 22.17 6.58
CA GLU A 895 -3.70 21.15 5.53
C GLU A 895 -3.89 19.75 6.13
N TYR A 896 -3.13 19.42 7.17
CA TYR A 896 -3.25 18.15 7.91
C TYR A 896 -4.65 17.95 8.50
N GLY A 897 -5.31 19.04 8.88
CA GLY A 897 -6.71 19.02 9.30
C GLY A 897 -7.64 18.42 8.27
N MET A 898 -7.42 18.65 6.97
CA MET A 898 -8.22 18.04 5.90
C MET A 898 -8.05 16.53 5.89
N TYR A 899 -6.82 16.01 5.94
CA TYR A 899 -6.55 14.56 5.88
C TYR A 899 -7.09 13.80 7.10
N VAL A 900 -6.97 14.38 8.30
CA VAL A 900 -7.55 13.80 9.52
C VAL A 900 -9.08 13.76 9.45
N ARG A 901 -9.71 14.81 8.89
CA ARG A 901 -11.17 14.84 8.70
C ARG A 901 -11.63 13.89 7.60
N MET A 902 -10.83 13.67 6.56
CA MET A 902 -11.08 12.61 5.57
C MET A 902 -11.10 11.24 6.24
N ALA A 903 -10.11 10.94 7.07
CA ALA A 903 -10.04 9.68 7.83
C ALA A 903 -11.26 9.50 8.75
N LEU A 904 -11.63 10.54 9.50
CA LEU A 904 -12.81 10.49 10.37
C LEU A 904 -14.10 10.23 9.59
N LEU A 905 -14.33 10.94 8.48
CA LEU A 905 -15.54 10.76 7.67
C LEU A 905 -15.61 9.32 7.09
N ALA A 906 -14.49 8.80 6.59
CA ALA A 906 -14.40 7.44 6.07
C ALA A 906 -14.68 6.38 7.15
N MET A 907 -14.05 6.51 8.33
CA MET A 907 -14.22 5.56 9.44
C MET A 907 -15.64 5.60 10.00
N VAL A 908 -16.19 6.78 10.25
CA VAL A 908 -17.51 6.94 10.88
C VAL A 908 -18.64 6.44 9.97
N THR A 909 -18.46 6.52 8.64
CA THR A 909 -19.42 6.02 7.66
C THR A 909 -19.19 4.56 7.22
N GLY A 910 -18.16 3.89 7.77
CA GLY A 910 -17.88 2.47 7.51
C GLY A 910 -17.24 2.19 6.15
N ARG A 911 -16.39 3.10 5.66
CA ARG A 911 -15.75 3.04 4.32
C ARG A 911 -14.23 3.22 4.41
N CYS A 912 -13.60 2.51 5.33
CA CYS A 912 -12.14 2.48 5.53
C CYS A 912 -11.46 1.33 4.79
#